data_AF-A0A931G0L2-F1
#
_entry.id   AF-A0A931G0L2-F1
#
_cell.length_a   1.000
_cell.length_b   1.000
_cell.length_c   1.000
_cell.angle_alpha   90.00
_cell.angle_beta   90.00
_cell.angle_gamma   90.00
#
_symmetry.space_group_name_H-M   'P 1'
#
loop_
_entity.id
_entity.type
_entity.pdbx_description
1 polymer ?
#
loop_
_entity_poly.entity_id
_entity_poly.type
_entity_poly.pdbx_seq_one_letter_code
_entity_poly.pdbx_strand_id
1 'polypeptide(L)'
;MPQRRTLLKAAAGAALLPPVTLARPDNGVSAYAFPLTAVRLGAGPFADNAARTQTYLRFLNADRLLHMFRVTAGLSSSATPCGGWESPTTELRGHSIGHVLTALAQAYASTGDTAYRTKGDYLVAQLALCQRPNGFLSAYPESFIDRVETGQQVWAPYYTLHKIVQGLLDMHQLAGNGQALTVLERKAAWVQARNSRLTYAQRQQMLRVEFGGIGETLFNLYQLSENPAHLTTAQYFDHAQVLDPLAANTDALAGFHANTQIPKALAAIRGFHATGAVRYRDIAVNFWNFVVRQHSYAIGGNSNGEYFQAPNRIASELSDTTCECCNSYNMLKLTRQLFFTDPGRGAELMDFYEKALYNHLLGAQNPGSAHGHHCYYVPLRPGGIKTYSNDYDNFTCCHGTGMETNTKYVDSVFFHNANTLWVNLFIAATLTWPGRGITVRQDTTFPETATSRLTVTGTGPIDLRVRIPSWATGAQVRVNGTLTGSPAPGTYLAINRTWASGDTVDISLPMALTVEPTPDNPAVRAVKHGPIVLAGQFGSTNLSALPSLDPATLRPAAAPLEYTAGSVLLRPFYKTHGQRYSVYWNVVSNTPREAHYPFEEASGSAVVDATGNGWNGTLAGAASRTAGRTGRGVLLGGGNAYIGLPAGILAGAASFTVAAWVRVDTAASWARVFDFGSGTGSYLFLTPRSSAGTARYAISTGGSGAEQRIDAPAALPTGTWTHVAVTHTGNLGVLYVNGAEVARNSALTVRPSALGATTQNWIGRSQYANDPYLAAAVDNVRIYSRALSAAEVSQLNATGQ
;
A
#
# COMPACT_ATOMS: atom_id res chain seq x y z
N MET A 1 -46.64 38.75 12.42
CA MET A 1 -45.48 39.13 13.25
C MET A 1 -45.58 38.33 14.54
N PRO A 2 -44.52 37.59 14.96
CA PRO A 2 -43.33 38.19 15.55
C PRO A 2 -41.99 37.64 14.99
N GLN A 3 -40.90 38.22 15.50
CA GLN A 3 -39.59 38.42 14.91
C GLN A 3 -38.66 37.19 14.87
N ARG A 4 -38.00 36.97 13.73
CA ARG A 4 -36.76 36.18 13.60
C ARG A 4 -35.60 37.00 14.16
N ARG A 5 -35.01 36.58 15.28
CA ARG A 5 -33.69 37.05 15.73
C ARG A 5 -32.61 36.25 15.01
N THR A 6 -32.07 36.82 13.94
CA THR A 6 -30.85 36.36 13.29
C THR A 6 -29.67 36.74 14.19
N LEU A 7 -29.05 35.77 14.85
CA LEU A 7 -27.76 35.95 15.50
C LEU A 7 -26.66 35.98 14.43
N LEU A 8 -26.36 37.16 13.91
CA LEU A 8 -25.06 37.45 13.31
C LEU A 8 -24.02 37.42 14.44
N LYS A 9 -23.39 36.26 14.67
CA LYS A 9 -22.11 36.22 15.38
C LYS A 9 -21.08 36.87 14.46
N ALA A 10 -20.74 38.12 14.76
CA ALA A 10 -19.53 38.74 14.24
C ALA A 10 -18.34 37.86 14.64
N ALA A 11 -17.70 37.22 13.68
CA ALA A 11 -16.41 36.60 13.88
C ALA A 11 -15.41 37.74 14.10
N ALA A 12 -15.04 37.99 15.36
CA ALA A 12 -13.82 38.72 15.65
C ALA A 12 -12.66 37.91 15.06
N GLY A 13 -12.21 38.29 13.86
CA GLY A 13 -11.08 37.64 13.21
C GLY A 13 -9.83 37.91 14.03
N ALA A 14 -9.40 36.93 14.84
CA ALA A 14 -8.05 36.92 15.32
C ALA A 14 -7.12 36.96 14.09
N ALA A 15 -6.30 38.00 13.99
CA ALA A 15 -5.32 38.09 12.91
C ALA A 15 -4.43 36.85 12.95
N LEU A 16 -4.51 36.03 11.89
CA LEU A 16 -3.71 34.81 11.77
C LEU A 16 -2.24 35.20 11.65
N LEU A 17 -1.37 34.47 12.35
CA LEU A 17 0.06 34.74 12.33
C LEU A 17 0.63 34.49 10.92
N PRO A 18 1.53 35.36 10.42
CA PRO A 18 2.25 35.07 9.21
C PRO A 18 3.12 33.82 9.40
N PRO A 19 3.36 33.01 8.34
CA PRO A 19 4.26 31.88 8.44
C PRO A 19 5.68 32.36 8.80
N VAL A 20 6.36 31.57 9.64
CA VAL A 20 7.77 31.83 9.99
C VAL A 20 8.61 31.77 8.72
N THR A 21 9.42 32.81 8.49
CA THR A 21 10.32 32.90 7.34
C THR A 21 11.54 32.04 7.60
N LEU A 22 11.86 31.13 6.67
CA LEU A 22 13.12 30.39 6.72
C LEU A 22 14.28 31.36 6.46
N ALA A 23 15.40 31.17 7.16
CA ALA A 23 16.62 31.92 6.87
C ALA A 23 17.17 31.55 5.48
N ARG A 24 17.04 30.27 5.10
CA ARG A 24 17.43 29.76 3.78
C ARG A 24 16.34 28.92 3.10
N PRO A 25 16.28 28.94 1.75
CA PRO A 25 15.37 28.06 1.01
C PRO A 25 15.80 26.59 1.07
N ASP A 26 14.83 25.69 0.91
CA ASP A 26 15.07 24.27 0.68
C ASP A 26 15.68 24.04 -0.72
N ASN A 27 16.76 23.27 -0.78
CA ASN A 27 17.36 22.83 -2.04
C ASN A 27 16.49 21.76 -2.72
N GLY A 28 16.36 21.84 -4.05
CA GLY A 28 15.69 20.81 -4.85
C GLY A 28 14.18 20.70 -4.65
N VAL A 29 13.55 21.65 -3.94
CA VAL A 29 12.09 21.71 -3.76
C VAL A 29 11.45 22.56 -4.86
N SER A 30 10.41 22.02 -5.50
CA SER A 30 9.68 22.64 -6.61
C SER A 30 8.19 22.83 -6.34
N ALA A 31 7.66 22.33 -5.21
CA ALA A 31 6.29 22.52 -4.76
C ALA A 31 6.22 22.61 -3.23
N TYR A 32 5.19 23.28 -2.71
CA TYR A 32 5.04 23.58 -1.30
C TYR A 32 3.61 23.28 -0.82
N ALA A 33 3.49 22.95 0.46
CA ALA A 33 2.20 22.94 1.13
C ALA A 33 1.71 24.35 1.40
N PHE A 34 0.39 24.55 1.31
CA PHE A 34 -0.22 25.72 1.91
C PHE A 34 -0.12 25.66 3.44
N PRO A 35 0.02 26.80 4.13
CA PRO A 35 -0.04 26.83 5.58
C PRO A 35 -1.43 26.34 6.05
N LEU A 36 -1.49 25.68 7.21
CA LEU A 36 -2.76 25.19 7.78
C LEU A 36 -3.79 26.31 7.98
N THR A 37 -3.34 27.56 8.12
CA THR A 37 -4.19 28.75 8.21
C THR A 37 -4.93 29.08 6.91
N ALA A 38 -4.47 28.60 5.76
CA ALA A 38 -5.02 28.88 4.44
C ALA A 38 -6.08 27.87 3.98
N VAL A 39 -6.19 26.70 4.62
CA VAL A 39 -7.13 25.65 4.21
C VAL A 39 -8.06 25.27 5.36
N ARG A 40 -9.36 25.19 5.07
CA ARG A 40 -10.40 24.81 6.05
C ARG A 40 -11.12 23.56 5.57
N LEU A 41 -11.28 22.57 6.46
CA LEU A 41 -12.08 21.38 6.17
C LEU A 41 -13.55 21.75 5.96
N GLY A 42 -14.18 21.13 4.97
CA GLY A 42 -15.62 21.01 4.86
C GLY A 42 -16.15 19.84 5.69
N ALA A 43 -17.47 19.65 5.68
CA ALA A 43 -18.10 18.54 6.39
C ALA A 43 -17.67 17.18 5.83
N GLY A 44 -17.62 16.16 6.69
CA GLY A 44 -17.27 14.79 6.31
C GLY A 44 -16.44 14.08 7.38
N PRO A 45 -16.03 12.82 7.12
CA PRO A 45 -15.41 11.96 8.13
C PRO A 45 -14.07 12.52 8.67
N PHE A 46 -13.34 13.29 7.85
CA PHE A 46 -12.11 13.96 8.28
C PHE A 46 -12.39 15.09 9.29
N ALA A 47 -13.45 15.88 9.08
CA ALA A 47 -13.86 16.92 10.03
C ALA A 47 -14.35 16.30 11.34
N ASP A 48 -15.06 15.18 11.28
CA ASP A 48 -15.52 14.46 12.47
C ASP A 48 -14.34 13.95 13.32
N ASN A 49 -13.33 13.35 12.67
CA ASN A 49 -12.12 12.90 13.36
C ASN A 49 -11.34 14.08 13.97
N ALA A 50 -11.20 15.18 13.21
CA ALA A 50 -10.55 16.39 13.69
C ALA A 50 -11.26 16.96 14.92
N ALA A 51 -12.60 17.00 14.93
CA ALA A 51 -13.40 17.51 16.04
C ALA A 51 -13.25 16.67 17.32
N ARG A 52 -13.21 15.34 17.20
CA ARG A 52 -12.97 14.44 18.35
C ARG A 52 -11.58 14.65 18.95
N THR A 53 -10.54 14.71 18.11
CA THR A 53 -9.17 14.99 18.58
C THR A 53 -9.07 16.37 19.21
N GLN A 54 -9.70 17.39 18.61
CA GLN A 54 -9.78 18.74 19.16
C GLN A 54 -10.46 18.79 20.53
N THR A 55 -11.46 17.94 20.76
CA THR A 55 -12.11 17.78 22.07
C THR A 55 -11.15 17.16 23.08
N TYR A 56 -10.47 16.09 22.70
CA TYR A 56 -9.48 15.43 23.56
C TYR A 56 -8.31 16.35 23.93
N LEU A 57 -7.80 17.14 22.98
CA LEU A 57 -6.74 18.12 23.23
C LEU A 57 -7.15 19.17 24.26
N ARG A 58 -8.43 19.52 24.39
CA ARG A 58 -8.91 20.41 25.48
C ARG A 58 -8.98 19.66 26.80
N PHE A 59 -9.52 18.44 26.77
CA PHE A 59 -9.70 17.58 27.94
C PHE A 59 -8.40 17.24 28.68
N LEU A 60 -7.29 17.00 27.96
CA LEU A 60 -6.03 16.58 28.57
C LEU A 60 -5.55 17.50 29.70
N ASN A 61 -5.23 16.98 30.88
CA ASN A 61 -4.71 17.81 31.96
C ASN A 61 -3.21 18.10 31.74
N ALA A 62 -2.87 19.38 31.56
CA ALA A 62 -1.50 19.81 31.30
C ALA A 62 -0.54 19.47 32.45
N ASP A 63 -0.98 19.58 33.70
CA ASP A 63 -0.15 19.30 34.86
C ASP A 63 0.14 17.80 35.05
N ARG A 64 -0.79 16.92 34.63
CA ARG A 64 -0.53 15.47 34.58
C ARG A 64 0.59 15.13 33.59
N LEU A 65 0.56 15.74 32.40
CA LEU A 65 1.61 15.58 31.37
C LEU A 65 2.97 16.13 31.85
N LEU A 66 2.96 17.21 32.64
CA LEU A 66 4.16 17.85 33.17
C LEU A 66 4.71 17.17 34.43
N HIS A 67 3.98 16.24 35.05
CA HIS A 67 4.32 15.70 36.36
C HIS A 67 5.77 15.18 36.43
N MET A 68 6.17 14.30 35.51
CA MET A 68 7.51 13.71 35.53
C MET A 68 8.61 14.66 35.06
N PHE A 69 8.29 15.70 34.28
CA PHE A 69 9.23 16.76 33.95
C PHE A 69 9.60 17.58 35.20
N ARG A 70 8.59 17.98 35.99
CA ARG A 70 8.79 18.71 37.24
C ARG A 70 9.61 17.89 38.23
N VAL A 71 9.21 16.63 38.48
CA VAL A 71 9.93 15.73 39.39
C VAL A 71 11.40 15.55 38.97
N THR A 72 11.67 15.33 37.68
CA THR A 72 13.04 15.16 37.15
C THR A 72 13.89 16.42 37.23
N ALA A 73 13.26 17.60 37.20
CA ALA A 73 13.90 18.89 37.36
C ALA A 73 14.06 19.31 38.83
N GLY A 74 13.57 18.52 39.80
CA GLY A 74 13.58 18.86 41.22
C GLY A 74 12.50 19.88 41.62
N LEU A 75 11.49 20.09 40.77
CA LEU A 75 10.34 20.95 41.04
C LEU A 75 9.19 20.14 41.66
N SER A 76 8.36 20.79 42.47
CA SER A 76 7.20 20.14 43.08
C SER A 76 6.10 19.84 42.05
N SER A 77 5.38 18.73 42.25
CA SER A 77 4.22 18.36 41.45
C SER A 77 3.22 17.59 42.31
N SER A 78 1.99 18.09 42.39
CA SER A 78 0.86 17.44 43.08
C SER A 78 -0.13 16.75 42.14
N ALA A 79 0.06 16.88 40.82
CA ALA A 79 -0.82 16.28 39.83
C ALA A 79 -0.68 14.75 39.80
N THR A 80 -1.77 14.03 39.57
CA THR A 80 -1.73 12.58 39.35
C THR A 80 -0.93 12.26 38.08
N PRO A 81 0.12 11.41 38.12
CA PRO A 81 0.87 11.07 36.92
C PRO A 81 -0.01 10.38 35.87
N CYS A 82 0.41 10.45 34.61
CA CYS A 82 -0.12 9.60 33.55
C CYS A 82 0.33 8.14 33.77
N GLY A 83 -0.43 7.19 33.24
CA GLY A 83 -0.12 5.76 33.26
C GLY A 83 0.47 5.27 31.93
N GLY A 84 0.46 3.95 31.72
CA GLY A 84 0.96 3.33 30.49
C GLY A 84 2.42 3.66 30.20
N TRP A 85 2.73 4.09 28.97
CA TRP A 85 4.09 4.45 28.58
C TRP A 85 4.58 5.78 29.17
N GLU A 86 3.66 6.60 29.71
CA GLU A 86 3.96 7.84 30.44
C GLU A 86 4.09 7.62 31.96
N SER A 87 3.97 6.36 32.42
CA SER A 87 4.06 6.08 33.86
C SER A 87 5.42 6.47 34.44
N PRO A 88 5.49 6.84 35.74
CA PRO A 88 6.75 7.20 36.40
C PRO A 88 7.85 6.13 36.31
N THR A 89 7.47 4.86 36.14
CA THR A 89 8.40 3.73 36.07
C THR A 89 8.76 3.33 34.64
N THR A 90 8.08 3.87 33.63
CA THR A 90 8.36 3.53 32.22
C THR A 90 9.49 4.40 31.66
N GLU A 91 10.44 3.79 30.96
CA GLU A 91 11.61 4.50 30.44
C GLU A 91 11.30 5.47 29.28
N LEU A 92 10.18 5.28 28.58
CA LEU A 92 9.75 6.09 27.44
C LEU A 92 9.01 7.39 27.84
N ARG A 93 8.70 7.58 29.12
CA ARG A 93 7.89 8.70 29.64
C ARG A 93 8.38 10.07 29.15
N GLY A 94 7.44 10.99 28.95
CA GLY A 94 7.65 12.33 28.44
C GLY A 94 7.56 12.46 26.92
N HIS A 95 7.32 11.38 26.18
CA HIS A 95 7.24 11.44 24.71
C HIS A 95 5.92 12.08 24.25
N SER A 96 4.84 11.85 24.99
CA SER A 96 3.49 12.28 24.64
C SER A 96 3.33 13.79 24.68
N ILE A 97 4.01 14.50 25.58
CA ILE A 97 3.93 15.96 25.65
C ILE A 97 4.39 16.61 24.34
N GLY A 98 5.39 16.03 23.68
CA GLY A 98 5.88 16.50 22.39
C GLY A 98 4.82 16.40 21.30
N HIS A 99 4.16 15.24 21.22
CA HIS A 99 3.03 15.03 20.31
C HIS A 99 1.85 15.98 20.61
N VAL A 100 1.55 16.20 21.89
CA VAL A 100 0.48 17.13 22.32
C VAL A 100 0.82 18.56 21.90
N LEU A 101 2.07 19.02 22.04
CA LEU A 101 2.50 20.34 21.57
C LEU A 101 2.29 20.49 20.07
N THR A 102 2.75 19.52 19.27
CA THR A 102 2.53 19.52 17.81
C THR A 102 1.04 19.59 17.47
N ALA A 103 0.21 18.75 18.10
CA ALA A 103 -1.22 18.68 17.82
C ALA A 103 -1.97 19.96 18.27
N LEU A 104 -1.56 20.60 19.37
CA LEU A 104 -2.10 21.90 19.81
C LEU A 104 -1.73 23.02 18.83
N ALA A 105 -0.48 23.04 18.35
CA ALA A 105 -0.02 24.01 17.36
C ALA A 105 -0.77 23.86 16.02
N GLN A 106 -0.96 22.62 15.56
CA GLN A 106 -1.74 22.30 14.36
C GLN A 106 -3.22 22.66 14.53
N ALA A 107 -3.83 22.32 15.67
CA ALA A 107 -5.22 22.67 15.96
C ALA A 107 -5.43 24.19 15.99
N TYR A 108 -4.51 24.96 16.59
CA TYR A 108 -4.54 26.41 16.55
C TYR A 108 -4.46 26.93 15.11
N ALA A 109 -3.47 26.50 14.32
CA ALA A 109 -3.30 26.98 12.95
C ALA A 109 -4.50 26.64 12.04
N SER A 110 -5.10 25.46 12.21
CA SER A 110 -6.25 25.00 11.43
C SER A 110 -7.58 25.67 11.82
N THR A 111 -7.73 26.12 13.07
CA THR A 111 -9.03 26.65 13.58
C THR A 111 -9.02 28.14 13.91
N GLY A 112 -7.86 28.70 14.24
CA GLY A 112 -7.72 30.03 14.83
C GLY A 112 -8.12 30.13 16.30
N ASP A 113 -8.52 29.02 16.95
CA ASP A 113 -8.97 29.04 18.35
C ASP A 113 -7.79 29.16 19.31
N THR A 114 -7.73 30.30 20.00
CA THR A 114 -6.62 30.65 20.89
C THR A 114 -6.50 29.76 22.12
N ALA A 115 -7.53 29.00 22.51
CA ALA A 115 -7.43 28.11 23.66
C ALA A 115 -6.38 27.01 23.46
N TYR A 116 -6.20 26.52 22.22
CA TYR A 116 -5.14 25.55 21.90
C TYR A 116 -3.76 26.16 22.07
N ARG A 117 -3.58 27.38 21.56
CA ARG A 117 -2.34 28.15 21.72
C ARG A 117 -2.07 28.43 23.20
N THR A 118 -3.03 28.94 23.97
CA THR A 118 -2.87 29.23 25.40
C THR A 118 -2.38 28.00 26.17
N LYS A 119 -2.96 26.83 25.89
CA LYS A 119 -2.54 25.58 26.53
C LYS A 119 -1.13 25.14 26.09
N GLY A 120 -0.82 25.26 24.81
CA GLY A 120 0.53 25.00 24.30
C GLY A 120 1.58 25.93 24.90
N ASP A 121 1.28 27.23 24.97
CA ASP A 121 2.13 28.26 25.57
C ASP A 121 2.38 27.97 27.06
N TYR A 122 1.35 27.54 27.79
CA TYR A 122 1.51 27.07 29.18
C TYR A 122 2.46 25.89 29.29
N LEU A 123 2.30 24.86 28.46
CA LEU A 123 3.19 23.69 28.45
C LEU A 123 4.64 24.09 28.13
N VAL A 124 4.85 24.96 27.14
CA VAL A 124 6.18 25.50 26.79
C VAL A 124 6.80 26.25 27.96
N ALA A 125 6.06 27.14 28.62
CA ALA A 125 6.55 27.89 29.75
C ALA A 125 6.95 26.97 30.92
N GLN A 126 6.16 25.94 31.21
CA GLN A 126 6.47 24.97 32.25
C GLN A 126 7.67 24.08 31.89
N LEU A 127 7.81 23.68 30.61
CA LEU A 127 9.00 22.98 30.13
C LEU A 127 10.25 23.85 30.22
N ALA A 128 10.14 25.16 29.97
CA ALA A 128 11.26 26.10 30.13
C ALA A 128 11.75 26.15 31.58
N LEU A 129 10.85 26.13 32.57
CA LEU A 129 11.20 26.03 34.00
C LEU A 129 11.88 24.70 34.35
N CYS A 130 11.52 23.62 33.66
CA CYS A 130 12.12 22.30 33.86
C CYS A 130 13.48 22.13 33.13
N GLN A 131 13.84 23.04 32.21
CA GLN A 131 15.07 22.94 31.44
C GLN A 131 16.28 23.31 32.31
N ARG A 132 17.22 22.38 32.45
CA ARG A 132 18.43 22.57 33.26
C ARG A 132 19.35 23.64 32.66
N PRO A 133 20.28 24.22 33.44
CA PRO A 133 21.24 25.21 32.93
C PRO A 133 22.02 24.73 31.69
N ASN A 134 22.42 23.45 31.67
CA ASN A 134 23.14 22.82 30.56
C ASN A 134 22.28 22.55 29.31
N GLY A 135 20.98 22.87 29.33
CA GLY A 135 20.05 22.68 28.21
C GLY A 135 19.28 21.35 28.22
N PHE A 136 19.59 20.42 29.13
CA PHE A 136 18.85 19.15 29.25
C PHE A 136 17.41 19.39 29.68
N LEU A 137 16.48 18.69 29.01
CA LEU A 137 15.05 18.72 29.31
C LEU A 137 14.43 17.36 28.95
N SER A 138 13.93 16.63 29.95
CA SER A 138 13.23 15.35 29.76
C SER A 138 12.39 15.03 31.01
N ALA A 139 11.48 14.06 30.89
CA ALA A 139 10.75 13.47 32.01
C ALA A 139 11.53 12.32 32.71
N TYR A 140 12.74 12.02 32.23
CA TYR A 140 13.65 11.02 32.78
C TYR A 140 15.03 11.64 33.07
N PRO A 141 15.85 11.05 33.97
CA PRO A 141 17.18 11.58 34.29
C PRO A 141 18.17 11.41 33.13
N GLU A 142 19.15 12.31 33.07
CA GLU A 142 20.19 12.35 32.03
C GLU A 142 21.01 11.04 31.93
N SER A 143 21.03 10.21 32.98
CA SER A 143 21.68 8.89 33.00
C SER A 143 21.12 7.91 31.96
N PHE A 144 19.92 8.13 31.44
CA PHE A 144 19.39 7.33 30.33
C PHE A 144 20.15 7.61 29.03
N ILE A 145 20.64 8.83 28.86
CA ILE A 145 21.48 9.20 27.72
C ILE A 145 22.89 8.64 27.93
N ASP A 146 23.42 8.63 29.16
CA ASP A 146 24.70 7.97 29.46
C ASP A 146 24.66 6.47 29.10
N ARG A 147 23.55 5.79 29.40
CA ARG A 147 23.33 4.37 29.06
C ARG A 147 23.37 4.12 27.55
N VAL A 148 22.60 4.87 26.75
CA VAL A 148 22.55 4.64 25.30
C VAL A 148 23.88 4.96 24.61
N GLU A 149 24.59 5.98 25.08
CA GLU A 149 25.91 6.38 24.53
C GLU A 149 27.01 5.35 24.85
N THR A 150 26.83 4.56 25.91
CA THR A 150 27.74 3.46 26.31
C THR A 150 27.24 2.08 25.89
N GLY A 151 26.15 2.01 25.12
CA GLY A 151 25.60 0.76 24.61
C GLY A 151 24.86 -0.10 25.65
N GLN A 152 24.53 0.46 26.81
CA GLN A 152 23.70 -0.20 27.82
C GLN A 152 22.22 -0.15 27.42
N GLN A 153 21.47 -1.20 27.76
CA GLN A 153 20.04 -1.28 27.48
C GLN A 153 19.32 -0.08 28.11
N VAL A 154 18.48 0.61 27.34
CA VAL A 154 17.55 1.67 27.76
C VAL A 154 16.52 1.85 26.65
N TRP A 155 15.27 2.13 26.99
CA TRP A 155 14.22 2.28 25.98
C TRP A 155 14.24 3.67 25.31
N ALA A 156 14.79 3.72 24.09
CA ALA A 156 14.63 4.80 23.10
C ALA A 156 14.70 6.26 23.65
N PRO A 157 15.72 6.64 24.42
CA PRO A 157 15.74 7.95 25.07
C PRO A 157 15.77 9.11 24.05
N TYR A 158 16.54 8.99 22.96
CA TYR A 158 16.58 10.03 21.91
C TYR A 158 15.25 10.16 21.15
N TYR A 159 14.44 9.09 21.03
CA TYR A 159 13.09 9.18 20.47
C TYR A 159 12.18 10.11 21.28
N THR A 160 12.24 10.01 22.61
CA THR A 160 11.47 10.88 23.51
C THR A 160 11.94 12.33 23.37
N LEU A 161 13.26 12.55 23.31
CA LEU A 161 13.81 13.90 23.11
C LEU A 161 13.37 14.49 21.76
N HIS A 162 13.36 13.69 20.70
CA HIS A 162 12.84 14.06 19.38
C HIS A 162 11.43 14.63 19.47
N LYS A 163 10.49 13.95 20.14
CA LYS A 163 9.10 14.45 20.23
C LYS A 163 9.04 15.82 20.88
N ILE A 164 9.81 16.02 21.95
CA ILE A 164 9.85 17.31 22.65
C ILE A 164 10.39 18.40 21.73
N VAL A 165 11.52 18.18 21.04
CA VAL A 165 12.09 19.21 20.15
C VAL A 165 11.22 19.49 18.94
N GLN A 166 10.56 18.48 18.37
CA GLN A 166 9.60 18.66 17.28
C GLN A 166 8.37 19.46 17.73
N GLY A 167 7.79 19.13 18.88
CA GLY A 167 6.65 19.88 19.44
C GLY A 167 6.98 21.34 19.75
N LEU A 168 8.19 21.63 20.24
CA LEU A 168 8.67 23.00 20.45
C LEU A 168 8.83 23.75 19.11
N LEU A 169 9.40 23.09 18.10
CA LEU A 169 9.52 23.65 16.75
C LEU A 169 8.14 23.99 16.17
N ASP A 170 7.16 23.09 16.30
CA ASP A 170 5.81 23.28 15.78
C ASP A 170 5.07 24.41 16.52
N MET A 171 5.23 24.54 17.85
CA MET A 171 4.70 25.68 18.60
C MET A 171 5.29 27.02 18.14
N HIS A 172 6.58 27.04 17.77
CA HIS A 172 7.18 28.22 17.18
C HIS A 172 6.60 28.52 15.78
N GLN A 173 6.62 27.52 14.88
CA GLN A 173 6.27 27.71 13.48
C GLN A 173 4.77 27.96 13.23
N LEU A 174 3.90 27.30 14.01
CA LEU A 174 2.45 27.31 13.79
C LEU A 174 1.69 28.18 14.79
N ALA A 175 2.25 28.41 15.99
CA ALA A 175 1.62 29.22 17.04
C ALA A 175 2.41 30.49 17.41
N GLY A 176 3.56 30.73 16.77
CA GLY A 176 4.38 31.93 16.97
C GLY A 176 4.99 32.04 18.36
N ASN A 177 5.19 30.91 19.07
CA ASN A 177 5.78 30.93 20.40
C ASN A 177 7.31 31.09 20.31
N GLY A 178 7.81 32.29 20.63
CA GLY A 178 9.25 32.58 20.64
C GLY A 178 10.02 31.85 21.75
N GLN A 179 9.41 31.66 22.93
CA GLN A 179 10.03 30.92 24.03
C GLN A 179 10.25 29.44 23.66
N ALA A 180 9.36 28.86 22.85
CA ALA A 180 9.51 27.50 22.35
C ALA A 180 10.79 27.33 21.53
N LEU A 181 11.12 28.30 20.67
CA LEU A 181 12.38 28.33 19.92
C LEU A 181 13.58 28.44 20.87
N THR A 182 13.54 29.32 21.87
CA THR A 182 14.62 29.44 22.86
C THR A 182 14.89 28.13 23.61
N VAL A 183 13.83 27.44 24.05
CA VAL A 183 13.96 26.14 24.73
C VAL A 183 14.51 25.08 23.77
N LEU A 184 14.04 25.07 22.53
CA LEU A 184 14.52 24.19 21.46
C LEU A 184 16.00 24.37 21.17
N GLU A 185 16.47 25.60 20.95
CA GLU A 185 17.89 25.89 20.63
C GLU A 185 18.82 25.47 21.76
N ARG A 186 18.45 25.76 23.02
CA ARG A 186 19.22 25.30 24.19
C ARG A 186 19.30 23.77 24.26
N LYS A 187 18.21 23.08 23.90
CA LYS A 187 18.22 21.62 23.85
C LYS A 187 19.02 21.08 22.67
N ALA A 188 18.96 21.73 21.50
CA ALA A 188 19.78 21.38 20.34
C ALA A 188 21.28 21.54 20.66
N ALA A 189 21.67 22.61 21.35
CA ALA A 189 23.04 22.81 21.85
C ALA A 189 23.46 21.71 22.84
N TRP A 190 22.56 21.28 23.74
CA TRP A 190 22.84 20.14 24.61
C TRP A 190 23.04 18.84 23.81
N VAL A 191 22.18 18.54 22.82
CA VAL A 191 22.32 17.35 21.96
C VAL A 191 23.64 17.37 21.20
N GLN A 192 24.04 18.54 20.68
CA GLN A 192 25.32 18.75 20.01
C GLN A 192 26.50 18.44 20.97
N ALA A 193 26.49 19.01 22.18
CA ALA A 193 27.56 18.82 23.16
C ALA A 193 27.71 17.33 23.53
N ARG A 194 26.60 16.61 23.68
CA ARG A 194 26.59 15.17 23.95
C ARG A 194 27.14 14.33 22.81
N ASN A 195 26.79 14.65 21.57
CA ASN A 195 27.15 13.83 20.41
C ASN A 195 28.55 14.15 19.85
N SER A 196 29.01 15.40 19.99
CA SER A 196 30.35 15.83 19.50
C SER A 196 31.51 15.17 20.24
N ARG A 197 31.31 14.76 21.51
CA ARG A 197 32.32 14.01 22.28
C ARG A 197 32.41 12.52 21.92
N LEU A 198 31.46 11.99 21.16
CA LEU A 198 31.40 10.57 20.79
C LEU A 198 32.18 10.33 19.50
N THR A 199 33.01 9.29 19.50
CA THR A 199 33.62 8.78 18.26
C THR A 199 32.54 8.34 17.28
N TYR A 200 32.89 8.24 15.99
CA TYR A 200 31.96 7.73 14.99
C TYR A 200 31.43 6.32 15.35
N ALA A 201 32.30 5.42 15.82
CA ALA A 201 31.92 4.06 16.21
C ALA A 201 30.92 4.05 17.40
N GLN A 202 31.16 4.89 18.41
CA GLN A 202 30.23 5.04 19.54
C GLN A 202 28.87 5.59 19.08
N ARG A 203 28.86 6.57 18.18
CA ARG A 203 27.60 7.07 17.58
C ARG A 203 26.88 5.97 16.81
N GLN A 204 27.55 5.23 15.95
CA GLN A 204 26.90 4.13 15.22
C GLN A 204 26.35 3.05 16.16
N GLN A 205 27.03 2.74 17.27
CA GLN A 205 26.51 1.84 18.30
C GLN A 205 25.27 2.41 18.98
N MET A 206 25.28 3.69 19.36
CA MET A 206 24.13 4.38 19.95
C MET A 206 22.91 4.39 19.01
N LEU A 207 23.12 4.60 17.71
CA LEU A 207 22.07 4.70 16.68
C LEU A 207 21.35 3.37 16.38
N ARG A 208 21.80 2.25 17.00
CA ARG A 208 21.06 0.98 17.00
C ARG A 208 19.82 1.03 17.89
N VAL A 209 19.79 1.92 18.88
CA VAL A 209 18.60 2.21 19.70
C VAL A 209 17.80 3.32 19.03
N GLU A 210 16.46 3.22 19.05
CA GLU A 210 15.59 4.17 18.39
C GLU A 210 15.79 5.63 18.87
N PHE A 211 15.92 6.53 17.90
CA PHE A 211 16.09 7.98 18.11
C PHE A 211 15.02 8.83 17.40
N GLY A 212 14.03 8.18 16.78
CA GLY A 212 13.01 8.84 15.96
C GLY A 212 13.60 9.72 14.85
N GLY A 213 12.96 10.85 14.57
CA GLY A 213 13.35 11.82 13.54
C GLY A 213 14.10 13.02 14.11
N ILE A 214 14.93 12.88 15.14
CA ILE A 214 15.67 14.04 15.69
C ILE A 214 16.52 14.76 14.63
N GLY A 215 17.08 14.00 13.68
CA GLY A 215 17.78 14.55 12.52
C GLY A 215 16.88 15.41 11.63
N GLU A 216 15.63 15.01 11.40
CA GLU A 216 14.62 15.79 10.67
C GLU A 216 14.42 17.16 11.33
N THR A 217 14.18 17.17 12.65
CA THR A 217 13.96 18.40 13.42
C THR A 217 15.20 19.31 13.39
N LEU A 218 16.41 18.75 13.50
CA LEU A 218 17.65 19.53 13.47
C LEU A 218 17.97 20.10 12.08
N PHE A 219 17.72 19.35 10.99
CA PHE A 219 17.79 19.92 9.64
C PHE A 219 16.77 21.04 9.45
N ASN A 220 15.54 20.90 9.96
CA ASN A 220 14.54 21.96 9.89
C ASN A 220 14.95 23.19 10.71
N LEU A 221 15.53 23.00 11.90
CA LEU A 221 16.06 24.09 12.71
C LEU A 221 17.25 24.79 12.02
N TYR A 222 18.08 24.05 11.30
CA TYR A 222 19.12 24.64 10.45
C TYR A 222 18.54 25.55 9.36
N GLN A 223 17.44 25.16 8.70
CA GLN A 223 16.77 26.03 7.72
C GLN A 223 16.22 27.33 8.33
N LEU A 224 15.89 27.34 9.62
CA LEU A 224 15.43 28.53 10.34
C LEU A 224 16.56 29.43 10.84
N SER A 225 17.70 28.85 11.23
CA SER A 225 18.75 29.54 11.99
C SER A 225 20.05 29.76 11.22
N GLU A 226 20.28 29.00 10.15
CA GLU A 226 21.56 28.88 9.44
C GLU A 226 22.77 28.49 10.32
N ASN A 227 22.53 28.11 11.58
CA ASN A 227 23.60 27.75 12.49
C ASN A 227 24.22 26.40 12.07
N PRO A 228 25.48 26.35 11.63
CA PRO A 228 26.11 25.12 11.13
C PRO A 228 26.17 24.01 12.20
N ALA A 229 26.12 24.36 13.48
CA ALA A 229 26.01 23.38 14.56
C ALA A 229 24.77 22.50 14.45
N HIS A 230 23.62 23.06 14.03
CA HIS A 230 22.38 22.30 13.85
C HIS A 230 22.52 21.30 12.70
N LEU A 231 23.12 21.73 11.58
CA LEU A 231 23.41 20.86 10.45
C LEU A 231 24.33 19.71 10.84
N THR A 232 25.49 20.01 11.44
CA THR A 232 26.46 18.99 11.87
C THR A 232 25.85 18.02 12.88
N THR A 233 25.05 18.53 13.82
CA THR A 233 24.38 17.68 14.81
C THR A 233 23.32 16.78 14.17
N ALA A 234 22.58 17.25 13.18
CA ALA A 234 21.65 16.40 12.43
C ALA A 234 22.37 15.21 11.78
N GLN A 235 23.51 15.47 11.14
CA GLN A 235 24.34 14.45 10.48
C GLN A 235 24.98 13.45 11.45
N TYR A 236 25.10 13.79 12.74
CA TYR A 236 25.54 12.82 13.75
C TYR A 236 24.58 11.65 13.94
N PHE A 237 23.32 11.80 13.51
CA PHE A 237 22.29 10.77 13.56
C PHE A 237 22.17 9.94 12.26
N ASP A 238 23.11 10.08 11.33
CA ASP A 238 23.17 9.23 10.14
C ASP A 238 23.58 7.80 10.52
N HIS A 239 22.61 6.88 10.48
CA HIS A 239 22.80 5.48 10.86
C HIS A 239 23.21 4.63 9.66
N ALA A 240 24.52 4.46 9.47
CA ALA A 240 25.12 3.83 8.30
C ALA A 240 24.55 2.43 8.01
N GLN A 241 24.31 1.61 9.04
CA GLN A 241 23.76 0.26 8.89
C GLN A 241 22.41 0.23 8.12
N VAL A 242 21.63 1.31 8.20
CA VAL A 242 20.34 1.42 7.51
C VAL A 242 20.45 2.31 6.26
N LEU A 243 21.16 3.43 6.36
CA LEU A 243 21.22 4.43 5.29
C LEU A 243 22.13 4.01 4.13
N ASP A 244 23.20 3.26 4.38
CA ASP A 244 24.15 2.89 3.33
C ASP A 244 23.57 1.88 2.32
N PRO A 245 22.86 0.80 2.75
CA PRO A 245 22.16 -0.08 1.81
C PRO A 245 21.13 0.69 0.96
N LEU A 246 20.38 1.61 1.57
CA LEU A 246 19.39 2.43 0.86
C LEU A 246 20.03 3.36 -0.17
N ALA A 247 21.18 3.96 0.17
CA ALA A 247 21.96 4.76 -0.78
C ALA A 247 22.48 3.93 -1.96
N ALA A 248 22.77 2.65 -1.72
CA ALA A 248 23.15 1.67 -2.75
C ALA A 248 21.94 1.00 -3.44
N ASN A 249 20.72 1.52 -3.26
CA ASN A 249 19.48 0.97 -3.79
C ASN A 249 19.29 -0.53 -3.46
N THR A 250 19.58 -0.89 -2.21
CA THR A 250 19.44 -2.26 -1.68
C THR A 250 18.44 -2.26 -0.53
N ASP A 251 17.42 -3.12 -0.61
CA ASP A 251 16.51 -3.38 0.50
C ASP A 251 17.15 -4.31 1.52
N ALA A 252 17.48 -3.76 2.68
CA ALA A 252 17.97 -4.50 3.86
C ALA A 252 17.08 -4.24 5.08
N LEU A 253 15.78 -3.96 4.88
CA LEU A 253 14.86 -3.55 5.94
C LEU A 253 14.30 -4.69 6.77
N ALA A 254 14.25 -5.91 6.23
CA ALA A 254 13.68 -7.07 6.92
C ALA A 254 14.32 -7.30 8.31
N GLY A 255 13.48 -7.48 9.33
CA GLY A 255 13.89 -7.64 10.72
C GLY A 255 14.16 -6.33 11.47
N PHE A 256 14.16 -5.17 10.81
CA PHE A 256 14.20 -3.89 11.50
C PHE A 256 12.80 -3.44 11.95
N HIS A 257 12.73 -2.83 13.14
CA HIS A 257 11.52 -2.13 13.58
C HIS A 257 11.20 -1.00 12.60
N ALA A 258 10.02 -1.04 11.99
CA ALA A 258 9.65 -0.20 10.86
C ALA A 258 9.56 1.28 11.23
N ASN A 259 8.79 1.62 12.28
CA ASN A 259 8.66 3.01 12.73
C ASN A 259 9.98 3.65 13.19
N THR A 260 10.99 2.85 13.57
CA THR A 260 12.33 3.38 13.85
C THR A 260 13.03 3.83 12.56
N GLN A 261 12.81 3.18 11.41
CA GLN A 261 13.55 3.46 10.18
C GLN A 261 12.92 4.57 9.33
N ILE A 262 11.58 4.67 9.28
CA ILE A 262 10.89 5.65 8.43
C ILE A 262 11.29 7.10 8.78
N PRO A 263 11.41 7.51 10.05
CA PRO A 263 11.93 8.82 10.43
C PRO A 263 13.37 9.09 10.00
N LYS A 264 14.19 8.05 9.79
CA LYS A 264 15.56 8.20 9.27
C LYS A 264 15.54 8.56 7.78
N ALA A 265 14.64 7.95 7.01
CA ALA A 265 14.42 8.33 5.61
C ALA A 265 13.83 9.74 5.48
N LEU A 266 12.96 10.14 6.41
CA LEU A 266 12.49 11.53 6.55
C LEU A 266 13.62 12.51 6.85
N ALA A 267 14.50 12.17 7.80
CA ALA A 267 15.69 12.98 8.09
C ALA A 267 16.59 13.08 6.85
N ALA A 268 16.75 11.99 6.09
CA ALA A 268 17.52 11.99 4.84
C ALA A 268 16.93 13.01 3.85
N ILE A 269 15.65 12.95 3.48
CA ILE A 269 15.11 13.93 2.50
C ILE A 269 15.23 15.39 3.00
N ARG A 270 15.07 15.65 4.31
CA ARG A 270 15.35 16.98 4.88
C ARG A 270 16.83 17.35 4.84
N GLY A 271 17.73 16.38 4.98
CA GLY A 271 19.17 16.53 4.76
C GLY A 271 19.50 16.92 3.33
N PHE A 272 18.81 16.36 2.33
CA PHE A 272 18.92 16.80 0.93
C PHE A 272 18.45 18.25 0.79
N HIS A 273 17.30 18.63 1.36
CA HIS A 273 16.83 20.01 1.31
C HIS A 273 17.78 21.00 1.99
N ALA A 274 18.44 20.61 3.08
CA ALA A 274 19.41 21.45 3.77
C ALA A 274 20.74 21.60 3.00
N THR A 275 21.19 20.56 2.29
CA THR A 275 22.58 20.48 1.78
C THR A 275 22.73 20.38 0.26
N GLY A 276 21.69 19.95 -0.46
CA GLY A 276 21.75 19.58 -1.86
C GLY A 276 22.44 18.23 -2.13
N ALA A 277 22.89 17.49 -1.12
CA ALA A 277 23.61 16.24 -1.29
C ALA A 277 22.68 15.11 -1.80
N VAL A 278 22.86 14.70 -3.05
CA VAL A 278 22.00 13.72 -3.74
C VAL A 278 21.91 12.37 -3.04
N ARG A 279 22.94 11.96 -2.30
CA ARG A 279 22.93 10.73 -1.47
C ARG A 279 21.69 10.66 -0.59
N TYR A 280 21.35 11.76 0.08
CA TYR A 280 20.21 11.82 0.98
C TYR A 280 18.87 11.70 0.26
N ARG A 281 18.75 12.31 -0.93
CA ARG A 281 17.57 12.17 -1.79
C ARG A 281 17.40 10.71 -2.20
N ASP A 282 18.47 10.08 -2.67
CA ASP A 282 18.43 8.71 -3.19
C ASP A 282 18.06 7.72 -2.09
N ILE A 283 18.58 7.87 -0.86
CA ILE A 283 18.16 7.12 0.32
C ILE A 283 16.64 7.19 0.52
N ALA A 284 16.08 8.42 0.55
CA ALA A 284 14.66 8.63 0.82
C ALA A 284 13.76 8.08 -0.28
N VAL A 285 14.17 8.26 -1.55
CA VAL A 285 13.47 7.73 -2.72
C VAL A 285 13.46 6.20 -2.72
N ASN A 286 14.62 5.58 -2.49
CA ASN A 286 14.75 4.12 -2.49
C ASN A 286 13.98 3.51 -1.32
N PHE A 287 14.08 4.09 -0.13
CA PHE A 287 13.29 3.66 1.03
C PHE A 287 11.80 3.67 0.74
N TRP A 288 11.28 4.77 0.20
CA TRP A 288 9.86 4.88 -0.12
C TRP A 288 9.45 3.82 -1.16
N ASN A 289 10.25 3.64 -2.22
CA ASN A 289 9.99 2.65 -3.26
C ASN A 289 9.94 1.22 -2.70
N PHE A 290 10.89 0.82 -1.85
CA PHE A 290 10.87 -0.51 -1.24
C PHE A 290 9.66 -0.69 -0.34
N VAL A 291 9.42 0.24 0.58
CA VAL A 291 8.32 0.10 1.54
C VAL A 291 6.96 0.02 0.83
N VAL A 292 6.68 0.95 -0.09
CA VAL A 292 5.38 1.01 -0.78
C VAL A 292 5.15 -0.18 -1.71
N ARG A 293 6.19 -0.67 -2.40
CA ARG A 293 6.03 -1.74 -3.39
C ARG A 293 6.12 -3.14 -2.80
N GLN A 294 6.86 -3.33 -1.71
CA GLN A 294 7.23 -4.66 -1.22
C GLN A 294 6.84 -4.93 0.24
N HIS A 295 6.56 -3.90 1.05
CA HIS A 295 6.27 -4.06 2.49
C HIS A 295 4.89 -3.54 2.90
N SER A 296 4.10 -2.99 1.98
CA SER A 296 2.79 -2.42 2.27
C SER A 296 1.63 -3.38 1.97
N TYR A 297 0.68 -3.46 2.90
CA TYR A 297 -0.59 -4.16 2.76
C TYR A 297 -1.57 -3.36 1.88
N ALA A 298 -2.70 -3.99 1.49
CA ALA A 298 -3.75 -3.37 0.70
C ALA A 298 -4.36 -2.09 1.33
N ILE A 299 -4.22 -1.89 2.65
CA ILE A 299 -4.65 -0.67 3.34
C ILE A 299 -3.59 0.45 3.35
N GLY A 300 -2.41 0.22 2.77
CA GLY A 300 -1.27 1.15 2.74
C GLY A 300 -0.32 1.07 3.94
N GLY A 301 -0.78 0.52 5.06
CA GLY A 301 0.06 0.21 6.23
C GLY A 301 1.12 -0.87 5.95
N ASN A 302 2.09 -1.00 6.84
CA ASN A 302 3.20 -1.95 6.75
C ASN A 302 3.57 -2.49 8.14
N SER A 303 4.48 -3.46 8.17
CA SER A 303 4.96 -4.20 9.36
C SER A 303 3.96 -5.18 9.98
N ASN A 304 4.51 -6.18 10.66
CA ASN A 304 3.81 -7.12 11.52
C ASN A 304 4.57 -7.20 12.85
N GLY A 305 3.89 -6.94 13.96
CA GLY A 305 4.53 -6.83 15.27
C GLY A 305 5.52 -5.67 15.36
N GLU A 306 5.34 -4.61 14.56
CA GLU A 306 6.23 -3.42 14.41
C GLU A 306 7.47 -3.62 13.53
N TYR A 307 7.77 -4.85 13.11
CA TYR A 307 8.95 -5.15 12.31
C TYR A 307 8.60 -5.30 10.83
N PHE A 308 9.50 -4.81 9.96
CA PHE A 308 9.47 -5.18 8.56
C PHE A 308 9.72 -6.68 8.44
N GLN A 309 8.83 -7.35 7.69
CA GLN A 309 9.02 -8.74 7.34
C GLN A 309 9.88 -8.83 6.06
N ALA A 310 10.16 -10.04 5.58
CA ALA A 310 10.81 -10.16 4.28
C ALA A 310 9.94 -9.53 3.17
N PRO A 311 10.55 -8.92 2.13
CA PRO A 311 9.80 -8.24 1.08
C PRO A 311 8.80 -9.20 0.41
N ASN A 312 7.64 -8.66 0.03
CA ASN A 312 6.53 -9.37 -0.63
C ASN A 312 5.83 -10.43 0.23
N ARG A 313 6.00 -10.42 1.56
CA ARG A 313 5.28 -11.30 2.50
C ARG A 313 4.07 -10.60 3.09
N ILE A 314 2.89 -10.80 2.49
CA ILE A 314 1.65 -10.11 2.88
C ILE A 314 0.62 -11.10 3.41
N ALA A 315 0.20 -12.09 2.63
CA ALA A 315 -0.82 -13.07 3.05
C ALA A 315 -0.35 -13.94 4.22
N SER A 316 0.94 -14.27 4.25
CA SER A 316 1.56 -15.06 5.31
C SER A 316 1.75 -14.30 6.63
N GLU A 317 1.59 -12.98 6.63
CA GLU A 317 1.86 -12.08 7.78
C GLU A 317 0.59 -11.41 8.33
N LEU A 318 -0.60 -11.93 7.97
CA LEU A 318 -1.87 -11.42 8.47
C LEU A 318 -2.08 -11.80 9.94
N SER A 319 -2.05 -10.82 10.84
CA SER A 319 -2.07 -11.04 12.29
C SER A 319 -2.92 -9.98 13.03
N ASP A 320 -2.96 -10.09 14.37
CA ASP A 320 -3.52 -9.06 15.27
C ASP A 320 -2.61 -7.84 15.44
N THR A 321 -1.34 -7.94 15.03
CA THR A 321 -0.32 -6.88 15.21
C THR A 321 0.20 -6.36 13.87
N THR A 322 -0.54 -6.61 12.79
CA THR A 322 -0.28 -6.01 11.48
C THR A 322 -0.55 -4.50 11.51
N CYS A 323 0.22 -3.74 10.73
CA CYS A 323 -0.03 -2.32 10.46
C CYS A 323 -0.07 -1.45 11.73
N GLU A 324 1.11 -1.10 12.27
CA GLU A 324 1.25 -0.01 13.24
C GLU A 324 0.90 1.35 12.58
N CYS A 325 0.07 2.17 13.23
CA CYS A 325 -0.40 3.44 12.68
C CYS A 325 0.71 4.47 12.47
N CYS A 326 1.72 4.53 13.36
CA CYS A 326 2.85 5.46 13.23
C CYS A 326 3.59 5.30 11.90
N ASN A 327 3.66 4.08 11.38
CA ASN A 327 4.37 3.78 10.15
C ASN A 327 3.72 4.51 8.98
N SER A 328 2.39 4.46 8.91
CA SER A 328 1.64 5.19 7.88
C SER A 328 1.73 6.69 8.09
N TYR A 329 1.63 7.19 9.32
CA TYR A 329 1.85 8.61 9.61
C TYR A 329 3.20 9.13 9.06
N ASN A 330 4.29 8.42 9.35
CA ASN A 330 5.63 8.81 8.89
C ASN A 330 5.82 8.60 7.38
N MET A 331 5.23 7.54 6.80
CA MET A 331 5.25 7.34 5.34
C MET A 331 4.49 8.45 4.61
N LEU A 332 3.37 8.94 5.16
CA LEU A 332 2.65 10.09 4.60
C LEU A 332 3.49 11.37 4.66
N LYS A 333 4.19 11.64 5.77
CA LYS A 333 5.16 12.75 5.84
C LYS A 333 6.24 12.62 4.75
N LEU A 334 6.81 11.43 4.56
CA LEU A 334 7.88 11.18 3.59
C LEU A 334 7.38 11.41 2.16
N THR A 335 6.21 10.88 1.86
CA THR A 335 5.52 11.03 0.57
C THR A 335 5.36 12.49 0.18
N ARG A 336 5.05 13.39 1.13
CA ARG A 336 4.94 14.83 0.88
C ARG A 336 6.28 15.46 0.54
N GLN A 337 7.33 15.16 1.31
CA GLN A 337 8.66 15.70 1.03
C GLN A 337 9.18 15.25 -0.34
N LEU A 338 8.90 14.00 -0.73
CA LEU A 338 9.19 13.50 -2.07
C LEU A 338 8.37 14.20 -3.15
N PHE A 339 7.09 14.52 -2.90
CA PHE A 339 6.29 15.32 -3.83
C PHE A 339 6.91 16.71 -4.01
N PHE A 340 7.30 17.35 -2.90
CA PHE A 340 7.91 18.68 -2.94
C PHE A 340 9.21 18.68 -3.74
N THR A 341 9.97 17.58 -3.71
CA THR A 341 11.20 17.40 -4.48
C THR A 341 10.93 17.11 -5.96
N ASP A 342 9.98 16.22 -6.25
CA ASP A 342 9.67 15.75 -7.60
C ASP A 342 8.14 15.68 -7.81
N PRO A 343 7.49 16.82 -8.12
CA PRO A 343 6.07 16.85 -8.45
C PRO A 343 5.71 16.03 -9.71
N GLY A 344 6.69 15.65 -10.54
CA GLY A 344 6.48 14.81 -11.72
C GLY A 344 6.02 13.40 -11.34
N ARG A 345 6.44 12.90 -10.18
CA ARG A 345 5.94 11.65 -9.57
C ARG A 345 4.69 11.85 -8.71
N GLY A 346 4.12 13.06 -8.72
CA GLY A 346 3.11 13.46 -7.76
C GLY A 346 1.88 12.55 -7.73
N ALA A 347 1.45 12.03 -8.88
CA ALA A 347 0.24 11.20 -8.95
C ALA A 347 0.45 9.85 -8.24
N GLU A 348 1.58 9.18 -8.48
CA GLU A 348 1.97 7.95 -7.79
C GLU A 348 2.07 8.17 -6.27
N LEU A 349 2.73 9.26 -5.87
CA LEU A 349 2.90 9.60 -4.46
C LEU A 349 1.54 9.84 -3.78
N MET A 350 0.65 10.59 -4.43
CA MET A 350 -0.67 10.91 -3.87
C MET A 350 -1.67 9.73 -3.95
N ASP A 351 -1.48 8.78 -4.87
CA ASP A 351 -2.23 7.51 -4.86
C ASP A 351 -1.90 6.68 -3.61
N PHE A 352 -0.62 6.59 -3.24
CA PHE A 352 -0.24 5.97 -1.97
C PHE A 352 -0.74 6.77 -0.76
N TYR A 353 -0.64 8.10 -0.82
CA TYR A 353 -1.13 8.98 0.25
C TYR A 353 -2.62 8.75 0.50
N GLU A 354 -3.44 8.73 -0.56
CA GLU A 354 -4.87 8.43 -0.52
C GLU A 354 -5.13 7.02 0.02
N LYS A 355 -4.40 6.01 -0.46
CA LYS A 355 -4.53 4.62 -0.01
C LYS A 355 -4.36 4.49 1.50
N ALA A 356 -3.24 4.98 2.04
CA ALA A 356 -2.93 4.86 3.47
C ALA A 356 -3.80 5.78 4.34
N LEU A 357 -4.13 6.98 3.86
CA LEU A 357 -4.98 7.91 4.61
C LEU A 357 -6.39 7.34 4.80
N TYR A 358 -7.07 6.97 3.71
CA TYR A 358 -8.45 6.49 3.79
C TYR A 358 -8.54 5.11 4.43
N ASN A 359 -7.67 4.17 4.08
CA ASN A 359 -7.87 2.77 4.47
C ASN A 359 -7.20 2.39 5.78
N HIS A 360 -6.24 3.18 6.26
CA HIS A 360 -5.55 2.89 7.52
C HIS A 360 -5.84 3.97 8.57
N LEU A 361 -5.44 5.22 8.32
CA LEU A 361 -5.45 6.25 9.36
C LEU A 361 -6.84 6.82 9.67
N LEU A 362 -7.70 7.04 8.67
CA LEU A 362 -9.05 7.57 8.87
C LEU A 362 -9.88 6.66 9.78
N GLY A 363 -9.80 5.35 9.55
CA GLY A 363 -10.51 4.33 10.32
C GLY A 363 -9.82 3.88 11.61
N ALA A 364 -8.69 4.49 11.98
CA ALA A 364 -7.94 4.15 13.20
C ALA A 364 -8.47 4.87 14.44
N GLN A 365 -9.27 5.94 14.28
CA GLN A 365 -9.91 6.61 15.40
C GLN A 365 -11.25 5.96 15.75
N ASN A 366 -11.57 5.81 17.03
CA ASN A 366 -12.85 5.32 17.51
C ASN A 366 -13.94 6.40 17.37
N PRO A 367 -14.93 6.26 16.47
CA PRO A 367 -16.02 7.23 16.37
C PRO A 367 -17.00 7.17 17.55
N GLY A 368 -17.02 6.06 18.31
CA GLY A 368 -17.89 5.89 19.48
C GLY A 368 -17.36 6.52 20.77
N SER A 369 -16.14 7.07 20.76
CA SER A 369 -15.55 7.78 21.91
C SER A 369 -15.65 9.28 21.68
N ALA A 370 -16.14 10.02 22.69
CA ALA A 370 -16.17 11.49 22.66
C ALA A 370 -14.75 12.11 22.55
N HIS A 371 -13.73 11.36 22.95
CA HIS A 371 -12.33 11.75 22.89
C HIS A 371 -11.59 11.17 21.68
N GLY A 372 -12.25 10.33 20.86
CA GLY A 372 -11.66 9.77 19.67
C GLY A 372 -10.37 9.00 19.93
N HIS A 373 -10.42 8.00 20.82
CA HIS A 373 -9.28 7.12 21.09
C HIS A 373 -8.76 6.42 19.82
N HIS A 374 -7.48 6.06 19.80
CA HIS A 374 -6.78 5.63 18.59
C HIS A 374 -6.30 4.18 18.65
N CYS A 375 -6.33 3.51 17.51
CA CYS A 375 -5.69 2.22 17.33
C CYS A 375 -4.17 2.32 17.46
N TYR A 376 -3.54 1.24 17.93
CA TYR A 376 -2.12 1.02 17.77
C TYR A 376 -1.85 0.24 16.48
N TYR A 377 -2.25 -1.03 16.47
CA TYR A 377 -2.31 -1.86 15.29
C TYR A 377 -3.71 -1.81 14.67
N VAL A 378 -3.77 -2.00 13.35
CA VAL A 378 -5.01 -2.25 12.63
C VAL A 378 -4.95 -3.68 12.09
N PRO A 379 -5.50 -4.68 12.83
CA PRO A 379 -5.39 -6.09 12.51
C PRO A 379 -5.82 -6.44 11.09
N LEU A 380 -5.09 -7.33 10.43
CA LEU A 380 -5.45 -7.82 9.09
C LEU A 380 -5.71 -9.32 9.03
N ARG A 381 -5.58 -10.04 10.16
CA ARG A 381 -6.04 -11.44 10.25
C ARG A 381 -7.55 -11.58 9.99
N PRO A 382 -8.02 -12.75 9.52
CA PRO A 382 -9.45 -13.02 9.46
C PRO A 382 -10.08 -12.95 10.86
N GLY A 383 -11.20 -12.23 10.96
CA GLY A 383 -11.92 -12.03 12.22
C GLY A 383 -11.21 -11.07 13.19
N GLY A 384 -10.24 -10.28 12.72
CA GLY A 384 -9.57 -9.25 13.51
C GLY A 384 -10.54 -8.16 14.00
N ILE A 385 -10.16 -7.45 15.06
CA ILE A 385 -10.96 -6.38 15.67
C ILE A 385 -10.06 -5.21 16.08
N LYS A 386 -10.50 -3.98 15.80
CA LYS A 386 -9.78 -2.77 16.22
C LYS A 386 -9.92 -2.56 17.73
N THR A 387 -8.81 -2.34 18.40
CA THR A 387 -8.73 -1.90 19.81
C THR A 387 -8.23 -0.46 19.86
N TYR A 388 -8.56 0.26 20.92
CA TYR A 388 -8.28 1.70 21.00
C TYR A 388 -7.59 2.07 22.30
N SER A 389 -6.89 3.20 22.27
CA SER A 389 -6.31 3.84 23.45
C SER A 389 -7.38 4.27 24.47
N ASN A 390 -6.93 4.86 25.57
CA ASN A 390 -7.78 5.47 26.58
C ASN A 390 -7.19 6.82 27.03
N ASP A 391 -7.83 7.47 27.99
CA ASP A 391 -7.54 8.87 28.32
C ASP A 391 -6.17 9.11 28.95
N TYR A 392 -5.76 8.29 29.92
CA TYR A 392 -4.54 8.56 30.71
C TYR A 392 -3.65 7.36 30.99
N ASP A 393 -4.08 6.13 30.68
CA ASP A 393 -3.35 4.90 31.00
C ASP A 393 -2.79 4.19 29.76
N ASN A 394 -2.99 4.77 28.57
CA ASN A 394 -2.54 4.20 27.30
C ASN A 394 -2.05 5.31 26.33
N PHE A 395 -0.86 5.81 26.61
CA PHE A 395 -0.12 6.79 25.81
C PHE A 395 0.89 6.13 24.87
N THR A 396 0.42 5.32 23.94
CA THR A 396 1.31 4.71 22.95
C THR A 396 1.83 5.72 21.92
N CYS A 397 2.88 5.36 21.18
CA CYS A 397 3.36 6.16 20.04
C CYS A 397 2.23 6.47 19.04
N CYS A 398 1.37 5.50 18.73
CA CYS A 398 0.26 5.65 17.81
C CYS A 398 -0.82 6.61 18.32
N HIS A 399 -1.01 6.69 19.65
CA HIS A 399 -1.86 7.71 20.25
C HIS A 399 -1.29 9.11 19.98
N GLY A 400 0.02 9.28 20.17
CA GLY A 400 0.75 10.50 19.82
C GLY A 400 0.56 10.92 18.36
N THR A 401 0.90 10.04 17.42
CA THR A 401 0.77 10.34 15.98
C THR A 401 -0.68 10.47 15.52
N GLY A 402 -1.63 9.81 16.20
CA GLY A 402 -3.06 9.92 15.94
C GLY A 402 -3.57 11.34 16.20
N MET A 403 -3.15 11.96 17.29
CA MET A 403 -3.48 13.37 17.59
C MET A 403 -2.97 14.33 16.52
N GLU A 404 -1.74 14.12 16.03
CA GLU A 404 -1.16 14.94 14.97
C GLU A 404 -1.82 14.70 13.61
N THR A 405 -2.13 13.44 13.27
CA THR A 405 -2.79 13.11 11.99
C THR A 405 -4.12 13.85 11.85
N ASN A 406 -4.93 13.79 12.91
CA ASN A 406 -6.31 14.28 12.86
C ASN A 406 -6.43 15.80 12.92
N THR A 407 -5.37 16.52 13.29
CA THR A 407 -5.36 17.99 13.35
C THR A 407 -4.84 18.64 12.08
N LYS A 408 -4.37 17.85 11.10
CA LYS A 408 -3.72 18.36 9.88
C LYS A 408 -4.18 17.76 8.55
N TYR A 409 -5.35 17.10 8.48
CA TYR A 409 -5.84 16.47 7.24
C TYR A 409 -5.83 17.37 5.99
N VAL A 410 -5.94 18.70 6.15
CA VAL A 410 -5.92 19.66 5.03
C VAL A 410 -4.55 19.87 4.40
N ASP A 411 -3.48 19.45 5.07
CA ASP A 411 -2.10 19.83 4.75
C ASP A 411 -1.57 19.26 3.43
N SER A 412 -2.36 18.38 2.80
CA SER A 412 -2.04 17.69 1.55
C SER A 412 -3.18 17.74 0.54
N VAL A 413 -4.30 18.42 0.83
CA VAL A 413 -5.41 18.57 -0.12
C VAL A 413 -4.96 19.37 -1.34
N PHE A 414 -4.25 20.47 -1.09
CA PHE A 414 -3.70 21.35 -2.11
C PHE A 414 -2.21 21.58 -1.89
N PHE A 415 -1.45 21.64 -2.98
CA PHE A 415 -0.07 22.15 -3.01
C PHE A 415 0.09 23.27 -4.03
N HIS A 416 1.18 24.04 -3.96
CA HIS A 416 1.42 25.13 -4.89
C HIS A 416 2.89 25.39 -5.19
N ASN A 417 3.14 26.05 -6.33
CA ASN A 417 4.36 26.81 -6.61
C ASN A 417 3.91 28.03 -7.43
N ALA A 418 4.45 29.23 -7.19
CA ALA A 418 4.08 30.44 -7.93
C ALA A 418 2.57 30.54 -8.30
N ASN A 419 2.21 30.24 -9.56
CA ASN A 419 0.85 30.24 -10.08
C ASN A 419 0.23 28.83 -10.26
N THR A 420 0.98 27.76 -10.01
CA THR A 420 0.52 26.37 -10.09
C THR A 420 -0.23 25.98 -8.81
N LEU A 421 -1.40 25.37 -8.97
CA LEU A 421 -2.19 24.79 -7.89
C LEU A 421 -2.42 23.30 -8.16
N TRP A 422 -1.85 22.44 -7.34
CA TRP A 422 -2.16 21.01 -7.38
C TRP A 422 -3.35 20.70 -6.48
N VAL A 423 -4.33 20.01 -7.04
CA VAL A 423 -5.48 19.42 -6.33
C VAL A 423 -5.19 17.92 -6.19
N ASN A 424 -4.77 17.52 -4.98
CA ASN A 424 -4.28 16.18 -4.72
C ASN A 424 -5.37 15.26 -4.17
N LEU A 425 -6.06 15.69 -3.11
CA LEU A 425 -7.04 14.85 -2.40
C LEU A 425 -8.45 15.37 -2.63
N PHE A 426 -9.39 14.46 -2.85
CA PHE A 426 -10.81 14.79 -3.04
C PHE A 426 -11.54 14.85 -1.70
N ILE A 427 -11.07 15.76 -0.82
CA ILE A 427 -11.65 16.03 0.50
C ILE A 427 -12.35 17.38 0.44
N ALA A 428 -13.57 17.48 1.00
CA ALA A 428 -14.27 18.76 1.08
C ALA A 428 -13.40 19.78 1.84
N ALA A 429 -13.04 20.88 1.18
CA ALA A 429 -12.14 21.88 1.75
C ALA A 429 -12.25 23.23 1.04
N THR A 430 -11.92 24.31 1.73
CA THR A 430 -11.79 25.65 1.14
C THR A 430 -10.37 26.14 1.33
N LEU A 431 -9.69 26.43 0.21
CA LEU A 431 -8.40 27.12 0.17
C LEU A 431 -8.63 28.61 0.00
N THR A 432 -8.09 29.43 0.90
CA THR A 432 -7.89 30.87 0.70
C THR A 432 -6.42 31.09 0.37
N TRP A 433 -6.11 31.40 -0.90
CA TRP A 433 -4.73 31.52 -1.38
C TRP A 433 -4.09 32.81 -0.84
N PRO A 434 -3.09 32.71 0.07
CA PRO A 434 -2.48 33.88 0.67
C PRO A 434 -1.86 34.82 -0.38
N GLY A 435 -2.11 36.12 -0.23
CA GLY A 435 -1.55 37.16 -1.10
C GLY A 435 -2.15 37.27 -2.50
N ARG A 436 -3.11 36.42 -2.87
CA ARG A 436 -3.69 36.42 -4.24
C ARG A 436 -5.13 36.91 -4.34
N GLY A 437 -5.85 37.03 -3.21
CA GLY A 437 -7.28 37.37 -3.24
C GLY A 437 -8.14 36.32 -3.96
N ILE A 438 -7.67 35.06 -4.00
CA ILE A 438 -8.33 33.94 -4.66
C ILE A 438 -8.72 32.90 -3.61
N THR A 439 -9.93 32.37 -3.72
CA THR A 439 -10.40 31.22 -2.95
C THR A 439 -10.80 30.09 -3.90
N VAL A 440 -10.45 28.85 -3.54
CA VAL A 440 -10.88 27.63 -4.24
C VAL A 440 -11.63 26.76 -3.24
N ARG A 441 -12.94 26.59 -3.45
CA ARG A 441 -13.77 25.70 -2.64
C ARG A 441 -13.97 24.38 -3.37
N GLN A 442 -13.67 23.27 -2.70
CA GLN A 442 -13.92 21.91 -3.16
C GLN A 442 -15.13 21.33 -2.45
N ASP A 443 -16.21 21.13 -3.19
CA ASP A 443 -17.46 20.51 -2.75
C ASP A 443 -17.48 19.03 -3.20
N THR A 444 -17.55 18.08 -2.26
CA THR A 444 -17.59 16.64 -2.56
C THR A 444 -18.05 15.84 -1.35
N THR A 445 -18.63 14.66 -1.60
CA THR A 445 -18.84 13.60 -0.60
C THR A 445 -17.98 12.37 -0.87
N PHE A 446 -16.92 12.52 -1.69
CA PHE A 446 -15.96 11.47 -1.97
C PHE A 446 -15.41 10.88 -0.65
N PRO A 447 -15.35 9.54 -0.53
CA PRO A 447 -15.50 8.56 -1.60
C PRO A 447 -16.92 8.04 -1.81
N GLU A 448 -17.93 8.50 -1.07
CA GLU A 448 -19.32 8.02 -1.24
C GLU A 448 -19.87 8.34 -2.63
N THR A 449 -19.36 9.41 -3.24
CA THR A 449 -19.59 9.75 -4.65
C THR A 449 -18.26 9.80 -5.41
N ALA A 450 -18.32 9.53 -6.70
CA ALA A 450 -17.20 9.57 -7.63
C ALA A 450 -16.99 10.97 -8.25
N THR A 451 -17.44 12.03 -7.57
CA THR A 451 -17.45 13.40 -8.13
C THR A 451 -16.93 14.44 -7.15
N SER A 452 -16.33 15.50 -7.69
CA SER A 452 -15.88 16.67 -6.93
C SER A 452 -16.07 17.92 -7.76
N ARG A 453 -16.42 19.04 -7.13
CA ARG A 453 -16.54 20.34 -7.80
C ARG A 453 -15.62 21.35 -7.14
N LEU A 454 -14.79 22.01 -7.94
CA LEU A 454 -14.07 23.21 -7.54
C LEU A 454 -14.88 24.45 -7.93
N THR A 455 -14.98 25.43 -7.05
CA THR A 455 -15.52 26.76 -7.35
C THR A 455 -14.46 27.81 -7.03
N VAL A 456 -14.15 28.67 -8.01
CA VAL A 456 -13.17 29.75 -7.83
C VAL A 456 -13.89 31.06 -7.49
N THR A 457 -13.37 31.77 -6.50
CA THR A 457 -13.74 33.16 -6.17
C THR A 457 -12.48 34.02 -6.26
N GLY A 458 -12.58 35.21 -6.84
CA GLY A 458 -11.45 36.08 -7.17
C GLY A 458 -11.09 36.02 -8.66
N THR A 459 -10.03 36.70 -9.06
CA THR A 459 -9.60 36.72 -10.47
C THR A 459 -8.09 36.67 -10.58
N GLY A 460 -7.57 35.82 -11.47
CA GLY A 460 -6.14 35.74 -11.74
C GLY A 460 -5.71 34.45 -12.46
N PRO A 461 -4.46 34.40 -12.94
CA PRO A 461 -3.92 33.24 -13.64
C PRO A 461 -3.65 32.07 -12.67
N ILE A 462 -4.14 30.88 -12.97
CA ILE A 462 -3.80 29.67 -12.22
C ILE A 462 -3.53 28.54 -13.21
N ASP A 463 -2.36 27.90 -13.07
CA ASP A 463 -2.09 26.60 -13.68
C ASP A 463 -2.64 25.52 -12.74
N LEU A 464 -3.92 25.19 -12.94
CA LEU A 464 -4.60 24.20 -12.11
C LEU A 464 -4.20 22.79 -12.55
N ARG A 465 -3.64 22.02 -11.63
CA ARG A 465 -3.26 20.62 -11.82
C ARG A 465 -4.22 19.74 -11.02
N VAL A 466 -5.14 19.07 -11.70
CA VAL A 466 -6.07 18.13 -11.07
C VAL A 466 -5.49 16.72 -11.14
N ARG A 467 -5.31 16.04 -10.00
CA ARG A 467 -4.86 14.64 -9.99
C ARG A 467 -5.90 13.77 -10.69
N ILE A 468 -5.45 12.89 -11.57
CA ILE A 468 -6.25 11.79 -12.12
C ILE A 468 -5.67 10.50 -11.52
N PRO A 469 -6.29 9.91 -10.49
CA PRO A 469 -5.74 8.75 -9.80
C PRO A 469 -5.53 7.56 -10.74
N SER A 470 -4.55 6.70 -10.46
CA SER A 470 -4.25 5.52 -11.31
C SER A 470 -5.42 4.54 -11.43
N TRP A 471 -6.34 4.55 -10.46
CA TRP A 471 -7.53 3.70 -10.45
C TRP A 471 -8.71 4.26 -11.28
N ALA A 472 -8.67 5.52 -11.72
CA ALA A 472 -9.83 6.25 -12.26
C ALA A 472 -9.90 6.24 -13.80
N THR A 473 -10.05 5.06 -14.41
CA THR A 473 -10.24 4.93 -15.88
C THR A 473 -11.53 5.62 -16.33
N GLY A 474 -11.44 6.42 -17.40
CA GLY A 474 -12.59 7.16 -17.94
C GLY A 474 -12.92 8.45 -17.21
N ALA A 475 -12.00 8.98 -16.40
CA ALA A 475 -12.16 10.26 -15.72
C ALA A 475 -12.53 11.38 -16.70
N GLN A 476 -13.39 12.30 -16.25
CA GLN A 476 -13.81 13.47 -17.00
C GLN A 476 -13.62 14.72 -16.16
N VAL A 477 -13.14 15.79 -16.80
CA VAL A 477 -13.05 17.11 -16.18
C VAL A 477 -13.75 18.13 -17.08
N ARG A 478 -14.61 18.94 -16.48
CA ARG A 478 -15.35 20.01 -17.19
C ARG A 478 -15.06 21.35 -16.55
N VAL A 479 -14.71 22.34 -17.36
CA VAL A 479 -14.60 23.74 -16.92
C VAL A 479 -15.81 24.48 -17.43
N ASN A 480 -16.60 25.06 -16.51
CA ASN A 480 -17.86 25.74 -16.83
C ASN A 480 -18.78 24.89 -17.74
N GLY A 481 -18.93 23.61 -17.42
CA GLY A 481 -19.75 22.65 -18.19
C GLY A 481 -19.09 22.05 -19.44
N THR A 482 -17.96 22.60 -19.91
CA THR A 482 -17.29 22.15 -21.15
C THR A 482 -16.23 21.09 -20.85
N LEU A 483 -16.26 19.94 -21.54
CA LEU A 483 -15.21 18.91 -21.41
C LEU A 483 -13.84 19.51 -21.72
N THR A 484 -12.87 19.31 -20.83
CA THR A 484 -11.55 19.94 -20.93
C THR A 484 -10.44 18.90 -20.88
N GLY A 485 -9.56 18.95 -21.88
CA GLY A 485 -8.37 18.08 -21.98
C GLY A 485 -8.69 16.59 -22.13
N SER A 486 -7.69 15.76 -21.85
CA SER A 486 -7.79 14.29 -21.90
C SER A 486 -7.21 13.71 -20.62
N PRO A 487 -8.02 13.60 -19.54
CA PRO A 487 -7.57 13.02 -18.27
C PRO A 487 -7.00 11.62 -18.46
N ALA A 488 -5.77 11.38 -18.01
CA ALA A 488 -5.12 10.07 -18.08
C ALA A 488 -4.86 9.53 -16.66
N PRO A 489 -5.23 8.27 -16.33
CA PRO A 489 -4.94 7.69 -15.02
C PRO A 489 -3.45 7.76 -14.66
N GLY A 490 -3.16 8.09 -13.40
CA GLY A 490 -1.79 8.20 -12.88
C GLY A 490 -1.08 9.49 -13.29
N THR A 491 -1.81 10.55 -13.65
CA THR A 491 -1.23 11.83 -14.08
C THR A 491 -1.92 13.02 -13.40
N TYR A 492 -1.44 14.24 -13.69
CA TYR A 492 -2.18 15.47 -13.41
C TYR A 492 -2.66 16.09 -14.72
N LEU A 493 -3.95 16.36 -14.82
CA LEU A 493 -4.49 17.18 -15.91
C LEU A 493 -4.15 18.65 -15.63
N ALA A 494 -3.43 19.28 -16.56
CA ALA A 494 -3.11 20.70 -16.49
C ALA A 494 -4.19 21.56 -17.18
N ILE A 495 -4.66 22.59 -16.47
CA ILE A 495 -5.64 23.57 -16.94
C ILE A 495 -5.09 24.97 -16.62
N ASN A 496 -4.30 25.50 -17.55
CA ASN A 496 -3.68 26.81 -17.41
C ASN A 496 -4.53 27.89 -18.06
N ARG A 497 -5.14 28.75 -17.24
CA ARG A 497 -5.97 29.88 -17.70
C ARG A 497 -6.05 30.99 -16.66
N THR A 498 -6.62 32.11 -17.07
CA THR A 498 -7.13 33.11 -16.13
C THR A 498 -8.50 32.67 -15.64
N TRP A 499 -8.64 32.60 -14.32
CA TRP A 499 -9.87 32.22 -13.64
C TRP A 499 -10.59 33.48 -13.16
N ALA A 500 -11.92 33.43 -13.17
CA ALA A 500 -12.80 34.47 -12.66
C ALA A 500 -13.75 33.92 -11.59
N SER A 501 -14.32 34.83 -10.80
CA SER A 501 -15.30 34.47 -9.78
C SER A 501 -16.48 33.75 -10.42
N GLY A 502 -16.83 32.59 -9.86
CA GLY A 502 -17.92 31.74 -10.36
C GLY A 502 -17.49 30.68 -11.36
N ASP A 503 -16.23 30.68 -11.82
CA ASP A 503 -15.72 29.56 -12.62
C ASP A 503 -15.78 28.26 -11.80
N THR A 504 -16.20 27.18 -12.46
CA THR A 504 -16.30 25.84 -11.86
C THR A 504 -15.46 24.81 -12.60
N VAL A 505 -14.96 23.84 -11.84
CA VAL A 505 -14.32 22.63 -12.36
C VAL A 505 -15.05 21.42 -11.82
N ASP A 506 -15.83 20.76 -12.66
CA ASP A 506 -16.52 19.51 -12.33
C ASP A 506 -15.62 18.32 -12.68
N ILE A 507 -15.31 17.51 -11.69
CA ILE A 507 -14.41 16.37 -11.77
C ILE A 507 -15.24 15.09 -11.54
N SER A 508 -15.15 14.15 -12.48
CA SER A 508 -15.73 12.80 -12.37
C SER A 508 -14.60 11.78 -12.43
N LEU A 509 -14.55 10.91 -11.42
CA LEU A 509 -13.52 9.88 -11.25
C LEU A 509 -14.22 8.51 -11.14
N PRO A 510 -14.61 7.88 -12.26
CA PRO A 510 -15.31 6.61 -12.22
C PRO A 510 -14.59 5.58 -11.35
N MET A 511 -15.33 5.05 -10.37
CA MET A 511 -14.83 4.04 -9.44
C MET A 511 -15.34 2.66 -9.87
N ALA A 512 -14.47 1.66 -9.84
CA ALA A 512 -14.81 0.29 -10.16
C ALA A 512 -14.49 -0.65 -9.00
N LEU A 513 -15.25 -1.75 -8.91
CA LEU A 513 -14.95 -2.85 -8.01
C LEU A 513 -13.75 -3.62 -8.56
N THR A 514 -12.72 -3.82 -7.74
CA THR A 514 -11.49 -4.54 -8.10
C THR A 514 -11.07 -5.47 -6.97
N VAL A 515 -10.25 -6.46 -7.30
CA VAL A 515 -9.58 -7.32 -6.33
C VAL A 515 -8.06 -7.17 -6.46
N GLU A 516 -7.38 -6.87 -5.36
CA GLU A 516 -5.91 -6.72 -5.30
C GLU A 516 -5.29 -8.00 -4.71
N PRO A 517 -4.55 -8.79 -5.50
CA PRO A 517 -3.90 -9.99 -4.99
C PRO A 517 -2.72 -9.65 -4.09
N THR A 518 -2.48 -10.49 -3.08
CA THR A 518 -1.23 -10.45 -2.33
C THR A 518 -0.09 -11.03 -3.17
N PRO A 519 1.15 -10.51 -3.05
CA PRO A 519 2.27 -10.96 -3.86
C PRO A 519 2.78 -12.38 -3.52
N ASP A 520 2.66 -12.82 -2.26
CA ASP A 520 3.06 -14.17 -1.82
C ASP A 520 1.97 -15.23 -2.02
N ASN A 521 0.70 -14.83 -2.12
CA ASN A 521 -0.40 -15.75 -2.46
C ASN A 521 -1.47 -15.06 -3.31
N PRO A 522 -1.43 -15.20 -4.66
CA PRO A 522 -2.39 -14.55 -5.55
C PRO A 522 -3.85 -14.99 -5.40
N ALA A 523 -4.13 -16.08 -4.67
CA ALA A 523 -5.49 -16.47 -4.32
C ALA A 523 -6.05 -15.65 -3.14
N VAL A 524 -5.18 -15.12 -2.28
CA VAL A 524 -5.57 -14.20 -1.21
C VAL A 524 -5.63 -12.79 -1.77
N ARG A 525 -6.80 -12.15 -1.71
CA ARG A 525 -7.02 -10.81 -2.30
C ARG A 525 -7.83 -9.90 -1.37
N ALA A 526 -7.58 -8.60 -1.47
CA ALA A 526 -8.42 -7.57 -0.87
C ALA A 526 -9.43 -7.05 -1.92
N VAL A 527 -10.65 -6.73 -1.50
CA VAL A 527 -11.68 -6.13 -2.37
C VAL A 527 -11.65 -4.62 -2.22
N LYS A 528 -11.73 -3.88 -3.33
CA LYS A 528 -11.75 -2.41 -3.33
C LYS A 528 -12.82 -1.86 -4.26
N HIS A 529 -13.34 -0.68 -3.95
CA HIS A 529 -14.10 0.15 -4.89
C HIS A 529 -13.39 1.50 -5.04
N GLY A 530 -12.84 1.78 -6.22
CA GLY A 530 -11.88 2.88 -6.40
C GLY A 530 -10.68 2.71 -5.44
N PRO A 531 -10.32 3.72 -4.64
CA PRO A 531 -9.23 3.61 -3.66
C PRO A 531 -9.66 2.98 -2.33
N ILE A 532 -10.95 2.70 -2.13
CA ILE A 532 -11.49 2.29 -0.82
C ILE A 532 -11.50 0.78 -0.69
N VAL A 533 -10.75 0.27 0.29
CA VAL A 533 -10.76 -1.13 0.71
C VAL A 533 -12.07 -1.44 1.41
N LEU A 534 -12.69 -2.56 1.02
CA LEU A 534 -13.91 -3.08 1.62
C LEU A 534 -13.57 -4.23 2.56
N ALA A 535 -14.23 -4.28 3.72
CA ALA A 535 -14.07 -5.34 4.69
C ALA A 535 -15.40 -6.08 4.91
N GLY A 536 -15.35 -7.41 4.96
CA GLY A 536 -16.49 -8.25 5.35
C GLY A 536 -16.78 -8.07 6.83
N GLN A 537 -18.05 -7.85 7.17
CA GLN A 537 -18.53 -7.61 8.52
C GLN A 537 -18.97 -8.95 9.16
N PHE A 538 -18.38 -9.33 10.30
CA PHE A 538 -18.62 -10.62 10.96
C PHE A 538 -19.15 -10.48 12.40
N GLY A 539 -19.54 -9.28 12.84
CA GLY A 539 -20.12 -9.07 14.17
C GLY A 539 -19.18 -9.52 15.28
N SER A 540 -19.63 -10.44 16.12
CA SER A 540 -18.83 -11.05 17.20
C SER A 540 -18.09 -12.33 16.78
N THR A 541 -18.32 -12.83 15.55
CA THR A 541 -17.80 -14.13 15.08
C THR A 541 -16.29 -14.07 14.84
N ASN A 542 -15.54 -14.86 15.62
CA ASN A 542 -14.10 -15.04 15.40
C ASN A 542 -13.88 -16.06 14.29
N LEU A 543 -13.12 -15.68 13.26
CA LEU A 543 -12.81 -16.55 12.13
C LEU A 543 -11.51 -17.30 12.38
N SER A 544 -11.49 -18.60 12.11
CA SER A 544 -10.30 -19.45 12.20
C SER A 544 -9.50 -19.50 10.89
N ALA A 545 -10.08 -19.05 9.77
CA ALA A 545 -9.46 -19.03 8.45
C ALA A 545 -10.00 -17.86 7.62
N LEU A 546 -9.30 -17.55 6.52
CA LEU A 546 -9.77 -16.56 5.56
C LEU A 546 -11.12 -17.00 4.96
N PRO A 547 -12.12 -16.11 4.92
CA PRO A 547 -13.38 -16.41 4.26
C PRO A 547 -13.19 -16.51 2.74
N SER A 548 -13.96 -17.38 2.09
CA SER A 548 -13.97 -17.49 0.63
C SER A 548 -14.83 -16.40 0.00
N LEU A 549 -14.41 -15.91 -1.17
CA LEU A 549 -15.17 -14.94 -1.95
C LEU A 549 -15.20 -15.37 -3.42
N ASP A 550 -16.41 -15.50 -3.98
CA ASP A 550 -16.61 -15.49 -5.43
C ASP A 550 -16.97 -14.06 -5.87
N PRO A 551 -16.10 -13.36 -6.62
CA PRO A 551 -16.37 -11.99 -7.08
C PRO A 551 -17.67 -11.88 -7.90
N ALA A 552 -18.10 -12.95 -8.58
CA ALA A 552 -19.34 -12.97 -9.35
C ALA A 552 -20.59 -12.88 -8.47
N THR A 553 -20.47 -13.08 -7.16
CA THR A 553 -21.58 -12.96 -6.20
C THR A 553 -21.71 -11.57 -5.57
N LEU A 554 -20.76 -10.65 -5.83
CA LEU A 554 -20.80 -9.30 -5.27
C LEU A 554 -21.98 -8.52 -5.85
N ARG A 555 -22.85 -8.03 -4.98
CA ARG A 555 -24.01 -7.20 -5.35
C ARG A 555 -23.98 -5.89 -4.56
N PRO A 556 -24.30 -4.73 -5.15
CA PRO A 556 -24.44 -3.49 -4.39
C PRO A 556 -25.48 -3.63 -3.28
N ALA A 557 -25.19 -3.07 -2.10
CA ALA A 557 -26.13 -2.96 -0.99
C ALA A 557 -26.81 -1.58 -0.96
N ALA A 558 -27.60 -1.30 0.08
CA ALA A 558 -28.39 -0.08 0.17
C ALA A 558 -27.56 1.20 0.33
N ALA A 559 -26.45 1.15 1.08
CA ALA A 559 -25.61 2.32 1.31
C ALA A 559 -24.48 2.44 0.26
N PRO A 560 -23.99 3.66 -0.03
CA PRO A 560 -22.86 3.86 -0.95
C PRO A 560 -21.63 3.04 -0.55
N LEU A 561 -20.97 2.46 -1.54
CA LEU A 561 -19.79 1.61 -1.39
C LEU A 561 -19.98 0.33 -0.57
N GLU A 562 -21.22 -0.04 -0.23
CA GLU A 562 -21.51 -1.32 0.42
C GLU A 562 -21.92 -2.37 -0.59
N TYR A 563 -21.51 -3.61 -0.33
CA TYR A 563 -21.80 -4.78 -1.18
C TYR A 563 -22.19 -5.97 -0.32
N THR A 564 -22.88 -6.94 -0.89
CA THR A 564 -23.06 -8.26 -0.28
C THR A 564 -22.33 -9.33 -1.08
N ALA A 565 -21.74 -10.29 -0.39
CA ALA A 565 -21.25 -11.55 -0.95
C ALA A 565 -21.99 -12.69 -0.24
N GLY A 566 -23.06 -13.18 -0.85
CA GLY A 566 -24.03 -14.04 -0.15
C GLY A 566 -24.67 -13.27 1.02
N SER A 567 -24.50 -13.77 2.24
CA SER A 567 -25.02 -13.14 3.47
C SER A 567 -24.05 -12.14 4.13
N VAL A 568 -22.81 -12.05 3.66
CA VAL A 568 -21.80 -11.18 4.28
C VAL A 568 -21.87 -9.78 3.69
N LEU A 569 -22.06 -8.77 4.53
CA LEU A 569 -21.95 -7.35 4.16
C LEU A 569 -20.47 -6.96 4.04
N LEU A 570 -20.09 -6.33 2.94
CA LEU A 570 -18.82 -5.68 2.73
C LEU A 570 -19.04 -4.16 2.84
N ARG A 571 -18.28 -3.50 3.72
CA ARG A 571 -18.36 -2.05 4.00
C ARG A 571 -16.99 -1.41 3.84
N PRO A 572 -16.88 -0.11 3.48
CA PRO A 572 -15.63 0.62 3.57
C PRO A 572 -14.90 0.36 4.90
N PHE A 573 -13.64 -0.05 4.81
CA PHE A 573 -12.90 -0.49 6.00
C PHE A 573 -12.71 0.63 7.03
N TYR A 574 -12.63 1.86 6.58
CA TYR A 574 -12.56 3.04 7.45
C TYR A 574 -13.84 3.29 8.26
N LYS A 575 -14.98 2.68 7.89
CA LYS A 575 -16.24 2.70 8.65
C LYS A 575 -16.44 1.45 9.51
N THR A 576 -15.49 0.50 9.50
CA THR A 576 -15.60 -0.76 10.25
C THR A 576 -15.05 -0.57 11.67
N HIS A 577 -15.93 -0.52 12.66
CA HIS A 577 -15.61 -0.34 14.08
C HIS A 577 -16.50 -1.22 14.96
N GLY A 578 -16.03 -1.56 16.16
CA GLY A 578 -16.84 -2.25 17.18
C GLY A 578 -17.24 -3.69 16.83
N GLN A 579 -16.67 -4.27 15.77
CA GLN A 579 -16.95 -5.63 15.34
C GLN A 579 -15.74 -6.29 14.70
N ARG A 580 -15.81 -7.62 14.55
CA ARG A 580 -14.87 -8.43 13.81
C ARG A 580 -15.08 -8.32 12.31
N TYR A 581 -13.98 -8.38 11.56
CA TYR A 581 -14.00 -8.20 10.12
C TYR A 581 -12.96 -9.07 9.40
N SER A 582 -13.05 -9.12 8.06
CA SER A 582 -11.96 -9.59 7.20
C SER A 582 -11.75 -8.65 6.02
N VAL A 583 -10.52 -8.17 5.83
CA VAL A 583 -10.12 -7.36 4.66
C VAL A 583 -9.71 -8.26 3.50
N TYR A 584 -8.97 -9.33 3.81
CA TYR A 584 -8.53 -10.31 2.82
C TYR A 584 -9.49 -11.50 2.75
N TRP A 585 -9.54 -12.10 1.57
CA TRP A 585 -10.41 -13.21 1.21
C TRP A 585 -9.61 -14.24 0.44
N ASN A 586 -9.98 -15.52 0.59
CA ASN A 586 -9.58 -16.53 -0.38
C ASN A 586 -10.49 -16.42 -1.60
N VAL A 587 -10.02 -15.76 -2.66
CA VAL A 587 -10.83 -15.54 -3.86
C VAL A 587 -10.85 -16.80 -4.69
N VAL A 588 -12.03 -17.41 -4.81
CA VAL A 588 -12.22 -18.57 -5.68
C VAL A 588 -12.33 -18.08 -7.13
N SER A 589 -11.36 -18.48 -7.94
CA SER A 589 -11.40 -18.25 -9.39
C SER A 589 -12.38 -19.23 -10.01
N ASN A 590 -13.59 -18.76 -10.31
CA ASN A 590 -14.56 -19.45 -11.15
C ASN A 590 -14.33 -19.21 -12.66
N THR A 591 -13.12 -18.77 -13.06
CA THR A 591 -12.75 -18.76 -14.49
C THR A 591 -13.00 -20.17 -15.04
N PRO A 592 -13.91 -20.35 -16.01
CA PRO A 592 -14.10 -21.63 -16.66
C PRO A 592 -12.74 -22.15 -17.12
N ARG A 593 -12.41 -23.38 -16.72
CA ARG A 593 -11.11 -24.01 -17.00
C ARG A 593 -11.16 -24.71 -18.35
N GLU A 594 -11.65 -23.96 -19.32
CA GLU A 594 -11.73 -24.33 -20.71
C GLU A 594 -10.85 -23.36 -21.50
N ALA A 595 -10.07 -23.88 -22.44
CA ALA A 595 -9.22 -23.07 -23.32
C ALA A 595 -9.27 -23.64 -24.73
N HIS A 596 -9.22 -22.75 -25.73
CA HIS A 596 -9.18 -23.12 -27.14
C HIS A 596 -8.13 -22.28 -27.86
N TYR A 597 -7.14 -22.95 -28.44
CA TYR A 597 -6.05 -22.32 -29.18
C TYR A 597 -6.15 -22.74 -30.65
N PRO A 598 -6.83 -21.94 -31.50
CA PRO A 598 -6.91 -22.20 -32.94
C PRO A 598 -5.64 -21.77 -33.69
N PHE A 599 -4.75 -21.00 -33.06
CA PHE A 599 -3.47 -20.53 -33.64
C PHE A 599 -3.56 -19.64 -34.88
N GLU A 600 -4.68 -18.93 -35.07
CA GLU A 600 -4.96 -18.10 -36.25
C GLU A 600 -4.22 -16.76 -36.29
N GLU A 601 -3.42 -16.43 -35.27
CA GLU A 601 -2.65 -15.20 -35.24
C GLU A 601 -1.68 -15.12 -36.42
N ALA A 602 -1.57 -13.92 -37.03
CA ALA A 602 -0.78 -13.73 -38.24
C ALA A 602 0.73 -13.74 -38.01
N SER A 603 1.18 -13.29 -36.85
CA SER A 603 2.60 -13.21 -36.49
C SER A 603 2.76 -13.07 -34.97
N GLY A 604 4.01 -13.06 -34.50
CA GLY A 604 4.35 -12.89 -33.09
C GLY A 604 4.23 -14.17 -32.27
N SER A 605 4.59 -14.04 -30.99
CA SER A 605 4.67 -15.16 -30.04
C SER A 605 3.39 -15.39 -29.24
N ALA A 606 2.39 -14.50 -29.31
CA ALA A 606 1.16 -14.65 -28.53
C ALA A 606 0.30 -15.82 -29.04
N VAL A 607 -0.16 -16.68 -28.14
CA VAL A 607 -1.15 -17.72 -28.43
C VAL A 607 -2.41 -17.38 -27.66
N VAL A 608 -3.45 -16.93 -28.36
CA VAL A 608 -4.67 -16.40 -27.75
C VAL A 608 -5.64 -17.54 -27.44
N ASP A 609 -6.20 -17.51 -26.24
CA ASP A 609 -7.31 -18.36 -25.84
C ASP A 609 -8.63 -17.79 -26.40
N ALA A 610 -9.17 -18.46 -27.41
CA ALA A 610 -10.39 -18.05 -28.12
C ALA A 610 -11.67 -18.16 -27.25
N THR A 611 -11.61 -18.83 -26.09
CA THR A 611 -12.76 -18.89 -25.17
C THR A 611 -13.01 -17.58 -24.42
N GLY A 612 -12.00 -16.70 -24.36
CA GLY A 612 -12.05 -15.48 -23.56
C GLY A 612 -11.82 -15.70 -22.06
N ASN A 613 -11.49 -16.92 -21.62
CA ASN A 613 -11.22 -17.24 -20.22
C ASN A 613 -9.84 -16.76 -19.73
N GLY A 614 -9.00 -16.24 -20.63
CA GLY A 614 -7.74 -15.59 -20.30
C GLY A 614 -6.57 -16.57 -20.16
N TRP A 615 -6.71 -17.80 -20.66
CA TRP A 615 -5.64 -18.82 -20.64
C TRP A 615 -4.59 -18.62 -21.75
N ASN A 616 -4.26 -17.37 -22.11
CA ASN A 616 -3.35 -17.09 -23.24
C ASN A 616 -1.97 -17.75 -23.05
N GLY A 617 -1.50 -18.47 -24.07
CA GLY A 617 -0.17 -19.06 -24.13
C GLY A 617 0.87 -18.19 -24.85
N THR A 618 2.07 -18.72 -24.99
CA THR A 618 3.16 -18.05 -25.71
C THR A 618 4.05 -19.07 -26.42
N LEU A 619 4.40 -18.79 -27.68
CA LEU A 619 5.42 -19.52 -28.43
C LEU A 619 6.80 -19.30 -27.80
N ALA A 620 7.57 -20.37 -27.65
CA ALA A 620 8.89 -20.35 -27.05
C ALA A 620 9.92 -21.14 -27.88
N GLY A 621 11.19 -20.77 -27.72
CA GLY A 621 12.29 -21.30 -28.52
C GLY A 621 12.09 -21.01 -30.01
N ALA A 622 12.36 -21.99 -30.87
CA ALA A 622 12.20 -21.89 -32.31
C ALA A 622 10.77 -22.19 -32.83
N ALA A 623 9.74 -22.12 -31.97
CA ALA A 623 8.36 -22.33 -32.39
C ALA A 623 7.91 -21.22 -33.36
N SER A 624 7.26 -21.60 -34.46
CA SER A 624 6.88 -20.67 -35.53
C SER A 624 5.51 -20.98 -36.10
N ARG A 625 4.90 -20.01 -36.79
CA ARG A 625 3.61 -20.21 -37.47
C ARG A 625 3.79 -21.02 -38.74
N THR A 626 2.84 -21.90 -39.03
CA THR A 626 2.81 -22.73 -40.23
C THR A 626 1.38 -22.94 -40.71
N ALA A 627 1.18 -23.68 -41.80
CA ALA A 627 -0.14 -24.13 -42.22
C ALA A 627 -0.69 -25.18 -41.23
N GLY A 628 -1.89 -24.95 -40.73
CA GLY A 628 -2.60 -25.86 -39.82
C GLY A 628 -3.26 -27.03 -40.55
N ARG A 629 -4.06 -27.80 -39.82
CA ARG A 629 -5.03 -28.74 -40.39
C ARG A 629 -6.13 -27.98 -41.12
N THR A 630 -6.52 -26.84 -40.54
CA THR A 630 -7.37 -25.80 -41.11
C THR A 630 -6.73 -24.46 -40.79
N GLY A 631 -6.67 -23.52 -41.74
CA GLY A 631 -6.07 -22.22 -41.47
C GLY A 631 -4.59 -22.30 -41.07
N ARG A 632 -4.25 -21.78 -39.90
CA ARG A 632 -2.88 -21.71 -39.38
C ARG A 632 -2.64 -22.70 -38.24
N GLY A 633 -1.38 -23.01 -38.00
CA GLY A 633 -0.93 -23.83 -36.88
C GLY A 633 0.43 -23.38 -36.39
N VAL A 634 1.00 -24.17 -35.49
CA VAL A 634 2.33 -23.94 -34.93
C VAL A 634 3.25 -25.10 -35.31
N LEU A 635 4.41 -24.78 -35.88
CA LEU A 635 5.49 -25.73 -36.13
C LEU A 635 6.41 -25.81 -34.90
N LEU A 636 6.56 -27.01 -34.38
CA LEU A 636 7.47 -27.39 -33.33
C LEU A 636 8.55 -28.26 -33.98
N GLY A 637 9.70 -27.69 -34.30
CA GLY A 637 10.71 -28.34 -35.17
C GLY A 637 11.60 -29.40 -34.50
N GLY A 638 11.25 -29.95 -33.34
CA GLY A 638 12.05 -30.98 -32.64
C GLY A 638 13.34 -30.48 -31.95
N GLY A 639 13.69 -29.20 -32.10
CA GLY A 639 14.84 -28.58 -31.44
C GLY A 639 14.54 -28.11 -30.01
N ASN A 640 14.25 -26.82 -29.84
CA ASN A 640 13.84 -26.22 -28.54
C ASN A 640 12.47 -25.54 -28.62
N ALA A 641 11.67 -25.86 -29.65
CA ALA A 641 10.39 -25.22 -29.95
C ALA A 641 9.26 -25.81 -29.10
N TYR A 642 8.50 -24.97 -28.40
CA TYR A 642 7.32 -25.38 -27.63
C TYR A 642 6.34 -24.22 -27.43
N ILE A 643 5.14 -24.53 -26.92
CA ILE A 643 4.15 -23.53 -26.49
C ILE A 643 4.04 -23.60 -24.98
N GLY A 644 4.22 -22.45 -24.31
CA GLY A 644 3.99 -22.30 -22.87
C GLY A 644 2.56 -21.85 -22.57
N LEU A 645 1.88 -22.53 -21.66
CA LEU A 645 0.55 -22.16 -21.17
C LEU A 645 0.62 -21.63 -19.72
N PRO A 646 -0.36 -20.81 -19.28
CA PRO A 646 -0.35 -20.25 -17.92
C PRO A 646 -0.38 -21.33 -16.82
N ALA A 647 0.06 -20.93 -15.62
CA ALA A 647 0.01 -21.80 -14.45
C ALA A 647 -1.44 -22.12 -14.05
N GLY A 648 -1.68 -23.34 -13.57
CA GLY A 648 -2.94 -23.73 -12.95
C GLY A 648 -4.11 -23.98 -13.91
N ILE A 649 -3.87 -24.20 -15.20
CA ILE A 649 -4.93 -24.41 -16.21
C ILE A 649 -5.85 -25.61 -15.91
N LEU A 650 -5.38 -26.61 -15.14
CA LEU A 650 -6.19 -27.75 -14.65
C LEU A 650 -6.38 -27.75 -13.12
N ALA A 651 -5.99 -26.68 -12.42
CA ALA A 651 -5.84 -26.68 -10.96
C ALA A 651 -7.16 -26.94 -10.24
N GLY A 652 -7.37 -28.13 -9.65
CA GLY A 652 -8.62 -28.48 -8.96
C GLY A 652 -9.70 -29.06 -9.87
N ALA A 653 -9.38 -29.46 -11.11
CA ALA A 653 -10.29 -30.18 -11.98
C ALA A 653 -10.46 -31.64 -11.52
N ALA A 654 -11.69 -32.10 -11.31
CA ALA A 654 -11.99 -33.50 -10.96
C ALA A 654 -11.97 -34.44 -12.17
N SER A 655 -12.23 -33.88 -13.35
CA SER A 655 -12.25 -34.55 -14.65
C SER A 655 -11.65 -33.59 -15.68
N PHE A 656 -11.14 -34.10 -16.81
CA PHE A 656 -10.62 -33.24 -17.87
C PHE A 656 -10.69 -33.88 -19.25
N THR A 657 -10.50 -33.03 -20.27
CA THR A 657 -10.17 -33.44 -21.63
C THR A 657 -9.05 -32.55 -22.18
N VAL A 658 -8.03 -33.13 -22.81
CA VAL A 658 -7.12 -32.39 -23.70
C VAL A 658 -7.24 -32.98 -25.08
N ALA A 659 -7.52 -32.15 -26.09
CA ALA A 659 -7.61 -32.54 -27.49
C ALA A 659 -6.71 -31.63 -28.34
N ALA A 660 -6.16 -32.18 -29.43
CA ALA A 660 -5.33 -31.44 -30.37
C ALA A 660 -5.31 -32.11 -31.74
N TRP A 661 -5.15 -31.31 -32.79
CA TRP A 661 -4.67 -31.79 -34.08
C TRP A 661 -3.15 -31.74 -34.11
N VAL A 662 -2.53 -32.86 -34.50
CA VAL A 662 -1.07 -32.99 -34.53
C VAL A 662 -0.65 -33.71 -35.80
N ARG A 663 0.28 -33.14 -36.56
CA ARG A 663 1.03 -33.84 -37.61
C ARG A 663 2.43 -34.10 -37.11
N VAL A 664 2.66 -35.30 -36.58
CA VAL A 664 3.97 -35.70 -36.06
C VAL A 664 4.91 -35.93 -37.24
N ASP A 665 5.98 -35.17 -37.35
CA ASP A 665 6.95 -35.31 -38.45
C ASP A 665 8.01 -36.37 -38.08
N THR A 666 8.44 -36.41 -36.81
CA THR A 666 9.31 -37.47 -36.28
C THR A 666 8.81 -37.95 -34.92
N ALA A 667 8.45 -39.23 -34.84
CA ALA A 667 7.97 -39.86 -33.62
C ALA A 667 9.13 -40.31 -32.70
N ALA A 668 9.96 -39.36 -32.25
CA ALA A 668 11.01 -39.65 -31.28
C ALA A 668 10.39 -40.14 -29.95
N SER A 669 10.98 -41.18 -29.37
CA SER A 669 10.50 -41.72 -28.09
C SER A 669 10.52 -40.64 -27.01
N TRP A 670 9.42 -40.53 -26.27
CA TRP A 670 9.23 -39.58 -25.15
C TRP A 670 9.10 -38.10 -25.51
N ALA A 671 9.05 -37.73 -26.80
CA ALA A 671 8.52 -36.42 -27.18
C ALA A 671 7.10 -36.24 -26.61
N ARG A 672 6.67 -35.01 -26.32
CA ARG A 672 5.36 -34.75 -25.69
C ARG A 672 4.46 -33.95 -26.62
N VAL A 673 3.27 -34.45 -26.90
CA VAL A 673 2.20 -33.64 -27.50
C VAL A 673 1.83 -32.54 -26.50
N PHE A 674 1.50 -32.93 -25.28
CA PHE A 674 1.37 -32.03 -24.14
C PHE A 674 1.99 -32.65 -22.88
N ASP A 675 2.43 -31.80 -21.97
CA ASP A 675 2.96 -32.18 -20.66
C ASP A 675 2.68 -31.06 -19.64
N PHE A 676 1.83 -31.33 -18.65
CA PHE A 676 1.37 -30.37 -17.65
C PHE A 676 1.78 -30.84 -16.26
N GLY A 677 2.58 -30.04 -15.54
CA GLY A 677 3.13 -30.45 -14.25
C GLY A 677 3.85 -29.33 -13.49
N SER A 678 4.57 -29.74 -12.45
CA SER A 678 5.43 -28.86 -11.64
C SER A 678 6.83 -29.47 -11.49
N GLY A 679 7.35 -30.04 -12.59
CA GLY A 679 8.59 -30.83 -12.63
C GLY A 679 8.33 -32.35 -12.64
N THR A 680 9.40 -33.14 -12.50
CA THR A 680 9.39 -34.59 -12.71
C THR A 680 8.76 -35.41 -11.57
N GLY A 681 8.31 -34.76 -10.49
CA GLY A 681 7.61 -35.43 -9.39
C GLY A 681 6.09 -35.53 -9.59
N SER A 682 5.49 -34.60 -10.34
CA SER A 682 4.03 -34.48 -10.48
C SER A 682 3.66 -33.88 -11.83
N TYR A 683 3.01 -34.69 -12.68
CA TYR A 683 2.68 -34.32 -14.06
C TYR A 683 1.61 -35.23 -14.68
N LEU A 684 1.07 -34.78 -15.81
CA LEU A 684 0.39 -35.61 -16.80
C LEU A 684 0.90 -35.29 -18.21
N PHE A 685 0.91 -36.28 -19.11
CA PHE A 685 1.35 -36.07 -20.49
C PHE A 685 0.64 -36.99 -21.49
N LEU A 686 0.73 -36.63 -22.77
CA LEU A 686 0.55 -37.54 -23.90
C LEU A 686 1.83 -37.57 -24.76
N THR A 687 2.39 -38.75 -25.02
CA THR A 687 3.53 -38.96 -25.94
C THR A 687 3.05 -39.66 -27.23
N PRO A 688 3.54 -39.25 -28.42
CA PRO A 688 3.19 -39.92 -29.68
C PRO A 688 3.83 -41.31 -29.77
N ARG A 689 4.96 -41.53 -29.08
CA ARG A 689 5.67 -42.81 -29.04
C ARG A 689 6.43 -42.98 -27.71
N SER A 690 6.11 -44.03 -26.97
CA SER A 690 6.81 -44.49 -25.78
C SER A 690 7.99 -45.39 -26.16
N SER A 691 8.80 -45.80 -25.18
CA SER A 691 9.84 -46.81 -25.39
C SER A 691 9.29 -48.17 -25.86
N ALA A 692 8.02 -48.47 -25.60
CA ALA A 692 7.34 -49.66 -26.09
C ALA A 692 6.84 -49.52 -27.55
N GLY A 693 7.06 -48.36 -28.19
CA GLY A 693 6.62 -48.11 -29.56
C GLY A 693 5.14 -47.74 -29.70
N THR A 694 4.47 -47.40 -28.59
CA THR A 694 3.04 -47.06 -28.52
C THR A 694 2.81 -45.61 -28.14
N ALA A 695 1.71 -44.99 -28.56
CA ALA A 695 1.29 -43.72 -27.97
C ALA A 695 0.85 -43.96 -26.52
N ARG A 696 1.18 -43.04 -25.61
CA ARG A 696 0.89 -43.22 -24.18
C ARG A 696 0.43 -41.93 -23.53
N TYR A 697 -0.68 -42.01 -22.81
CA TYR A 697 -1.02 -41.06 -21.77
C TYR A 697 -0.53 -41.57 -20.41
N ALA A 698 -0.03 -40.69 -19.55
CA ALA A 698 0.24 -41.01 -18.16
C ALA A 698 -0.05 -39.83 -17.23
N ILE A 699 -0.37 -40.14 -15.97
CA ILE A 699 -0.48 -39.18 -14.86
C ILE A 699 0.23 -39.73 -13.63
N SER A 700 0.91 -38.87 -12.88
CA SER A 700 1.66 -39.24 -11.67
C SER A 700 1.76 -38.08 -10.68
N THR A 701 1.77 -38.41 -9.38
CA THR A 701 2.18 -37.52 -8.28
C THR A 701 3.41 -38.04 -7.53
N GLY A 702 4.07 -39.09 -8.06
CA GLY A 702 5.25 -39.72 -7.47
C GLY A 702 6.36 -39.99 -8.49
N GLY A 703 6.40 -39.23 -9.60
CA GLY A 703 7.34 -39.42 -10.71
C GLY A 703 7.11 -40.66 -11.57
N SER A 704 8.07 -41.00 -12.44
CA SER A 704 7.91 -42.02 -13.49
C SER A 704 7.59 -43.43 -13.00
N GLY A 705 8.06 -43.79 -11.80
CA GLY A 705 7.79 -45.10 -11.17
C GLY A 705 6.35 -45.27 -10.69
N ALA A 706 5.61 -44.17 -10.50
CA ALA A 706 4.24 -44.16 -9.98
C ALA A 706 3.18 -43.81 -11.06
N GLU A 707 3.56 -43.82 -12.34
CA GLU A 707 2.67 -43.46 -13.43
C GLU A 707 1.49 -44.42 -13.60
N GLN A 708 0.31 -43.84 -13.72
CA GLN A 708 -0.90 -44.55 -14.15
C GLN A 708 -1.14 -44.24 -15.63
N ARG A 709 -1.26 -45.28 -16.45
CA ARG A 709 -1.03 -45.19 -17.90
C ARG A 709 -2.23 -45.63 -18.73
N ILE A 710 -2.37 -45.06 -19.92
CA ILE A 710 -3.20 -45.57 -21.00
C ILE A 710 -2.27 -45.78 -22.21
N ASP A 711 -2.13 -47.01 -22.65
CA ASP A 711 -1.28 -47.39 -23.77
C ASP A 711 -2.14 -47.68 -25.00
N ALA A 712 -1.92 -46.93 -26.09
CA ALA A 712 -2.53 -47.21 -27.39
C ALA A 712 -1.93 -48.49 -28.01
N PRO A 713 -2.62 -49.14 -28.96
CA PRO A 713 -2.09 -50.32 -29.66
C PRO A 713 -0.88 -50.01 -30.56
N ALA A 714 -0.66 -48.74 -30.92
CA ALA A 714 0.45 -48.31 -31.77
C ALA A 714 0.87 -46.85 -31.46
N ALA A 715 2.02 -46.43 -31.98
CA ALA A 715 2.43 -45.01 -32.00
C ALA A 715 1.48 -44.18 -32.87
N LEU A 716 1.46 -42.86 -32.65
CA LEU A 716 0.77 -41.94 -33.55
C LEU A 716 1.44 -41.98 -34.94
N PRO A 717 0.66 -41.93 -36.03
CA PRO A 717 1.20 -41.96 -37.37
C PRO A 717 1.99 -40.68 -37.68
N THR A 718 3.08 -40.85 -38.42
CA THR A 718 3.95 -39.75 -38.86
C THR A 718 3.50 -39.18 -40.21
N GLY A 719 3.70 -37.89 -40.43
CA GLY A 719 3.46 -37.23 -41.73
C GLY A 719 1.99 -36.92 -42.04
N THR A 720 1.05 -37.35 -41.19
CA THR A 720 -0.39 -37.13 -41.37
C THR A 720 -1.00 -36.40 -40.18
N TRP A 721 -1.90 -35.46 -40.44
CA TRP A 721 -2.70 -34.82 -39.38
C TRP A 721 -3.55 -35.86 -38.66
N THR A 722 -3.43 -35.90 -37.35
CA THR A 722 -4.11 -36.84 -36.46
C THR A 722 -4.77 -36.07 -35.34
N HIS A 723 -6.07 -36.30 -35.13
CA HIS A 723 -6.76 -35.77 -33.94
C HIS A 723 -6.48 -36.70 -32.77
N VAL A 724 -5.98 -36.16 -31.67
CA VAL A 724 -5.78 -36.91 -30.43
C VAL A 724 -6.57 -36.28 -29.32
N ALA A 725 -7.21 -37.10 -28.47
CA ALA A 725 -7.86 -36.62 -27.26
C ALA A 725 -7.66 -37.60 -26.11
N VAL A 726 -7.43 -37.07 -24.91
CA VAL A 726 -7.47 -37.84 -23.67
C VAL A 726 -8.60 -37.30 -22.83
N THR A 727 -9.52 -38.17 -22.40
CA THR A 727 -10.55 -37.84 -21.41
C THR A 727 -10.25 -38.60 -20.12
N HIS A 728 -10.53 -37.99 -18.97
CA HIS A 728 -10.41 -38.64 -17.68
C HIS A 728 -11.52 -38.16 -16.74
N THR A 729 -12.31 -39.09 -16.22
CA THR A 729 -13.34 -38.82 -15.20
C THR A 729 -13.48 -39.99 -14.23
N GLY A 730 -13.62 -39.70 -12.94
CA GLY A 730 -13.60 -40.74 -11.91
C GLY A 730 -12.28 -41.53 -11.96
N ASN A 731 -12.36 -42.85 -12.11
CA ASN A 731 -11.19 -43.71 -12.31
C ASN A 731 -10.95 -44.09 -13.80
N LEU A 732 -11.79 -43.57 -14.71
CA LEU A 732 -11.77 -43.93 -16.12
C LEU A 732 -11.01 -42.87 -16.91
N GLY A 733 -9.91 -43.29 -17.54
CA GLY A 733 -9.27 -42.55 -18.61
C GLY A 733 -9.45 -43.24 -19.95
N VAL A 734 -9.63 -42.46 -21.01
CA VAL A 734 -9.80 -42.94 -22.38
C VAL A 734 -8.92 -42.12 -23.33
N LEU A 735 -8.20 -42.82 -24.20
CA LEU A 735 -7.39 -42.22 -25.27
C LEU A 735 -8.09 -42.45 -26.60
N TYR A 736 -8.28 -41.36 -27.34
CA TYR A 736 -8.89 -41.32 -28.67
C TYR A 736 -7.87 -40.89 -29.72
N VAL A 737 -7.96 -41.51 -30.90
CA VAL A 737 -7.20 -41.15 -32.09
C VAL A 737 -8.18 -41.07 -33.27
N ASN A 738 -8.20 -39.94 -33.98
CA ASN A 738 -9.12 -39.63 -35.07
C ASN A 738 -10.59 -39.83 -34.69
N GLY A 739 -10.95 -39.40 -33.48
CA GLY A 739 -12.32 -39.49 -32.94
C GLY A 739 -12.73 -40.87 -32.44
N ALA A 740 -11.95 -41.92 -32.73
CA ALA A 740 -12.20 -43.28 -32.27
C ALA A 740 -11.44 -43.57 -30.97
N GLU A 741 -12.09 -44.27 -30.05
CA GLU A 741 -11.41 -44.79 -28.86
C GLU A 741 -10.40 -45.87 -29.24
N VAL A 742 -9.15 -45.73 -28.81
CA VAL A 742 -8.09 -46.71 -29.08
C VAL A 742 -7.59 -47.45 -27.84
N ALA A 743 -7.80 -46.88 -26.65
CA ALA A 743 -7.43 -47.50 -25.38
C ALA A 743 -8.18 -46.87 -24.20
N ARG A 744 -8.35 -47.64 -23.13
CA ARG A 744 -8.92 -47.17 -21.85
C ARG A 744 -8.18 -47.75 -20.65
N ASN A 745 -8.23 -47.06 -19.52
CA ASN A 745 -7.85 -47.57 -18.21
C ASN A 745 -8.90 -47.15 -17.17
N SER A 746 -9.52 -48.12 -16.50
CA SER A 746 -10.55 -47.91 -15.47
C SER A 746 -10.00 -47.89 -14.03
N ALA A 747 -8.68 -47.92 -13.87
CA ALA A 747 -7.97 -47.93 -12.60
C ALA A 747 -7.08 -46.68 -12.39
N LEU A 748 -7.39 -45.56 -13.05
CA LEU A 748 -6.67 -44.30 -12.84
C LEU A 748 -7.15 -43.61 -11.55
N THR A 749 -6.50 -43.84 -10.42
CA THR A 749 -6.88 -43.21 -9.14
C THR A 749 -6.30 -41.81 -8.94
N VAL A 750 -5.26 -41.41 -9.68
CA VAL A 750 -4.69 -40.06 -9.59
C VAL A 750 -5.49 -39.10 -10.47
N ARG A 751 -6.14 -38.12 -9.83
CA ARG A 751 -6.94 -37.09 -10.53
C ARG A 751 -6.09 -35.89 -10.95
N PRO A 752 -6.49 -35.11 -11.97
CA PRO A 752 -5.81 -33.87 -12.33
C PRO A 752 -5.71 -32.88 -11.17
N SER A 753 -6.74 -32.80 -10.32
CA SER A 753 -6.73 -31.96 -9.11
C SER A 753 -5.60 -32.29 -8.14
N ALA A 754 -5.10 -33.53 -8.13
CA ALA A 754 -3.99 -33.95 -7.28
C ALA A 754 -2.65 -33.35 -7.70
N LEU A 755 -2.54 -32.82 -8.93
CA LEU A 755 -1.35 -32.13 -9.42
C LEU A 755 -1.24 -30.69 -8.85
N GLY A 756 -2.29 -30.17 -8.21
CA GLY A 756 -2.34 -28.80 -7.69
C GLY A 756 -2.35 -27.74 -8.80
N ALA A 757 -1.85 -26.55 -8.49
CA ALA A 757 -1.66 -25.50 -9.49
C ALA A 757 -0.33 -25.71 -10.22
N THR A 758 -0.37 -26.42 -11.35
CA THR A 758 0.82 -26.76 -12.16
C THR A 758 1.51 -25.50 -12.69
N THR A 759 2.84 -25.43 -12.62
CA THR A 759 3.64 -24.26 -13.02
C THR A 759 4.35 -24.41 -14.37
N GLN A 760 4.41 -25.63 -14.91
CA GLN A 760 5.12 -26.00 -16.14
C GLN A 760 4.13 -26.73 -17.07
N ASN A 761 3.37 -25.95 -17.85
CA ASN A 761 2.35 -26.46 -18.76
C ASN A 761 2.77 -26.22 -20.21
N TRP A 762 3.09 -27.28 -20.94
CA TRP A 762 3.67 -27.17 -22.28
C TRP A 762 2.96 -28.02 -23.33
N ILE A 763 2.95 -27.51 -24.55
CA ILE A 763 2.72 -28.29 -25.78
C ILE A 763 4.08 -28.43 -26.47
N GLY A 764 4.52 -29.67 -26.72
CA GLY A 764 5.78 -29.94 -27.42
C GLY A 764 7.04 -30.13 -26.58
N ARG A 765 6.96 -30.05 -25.24
CA ARG A 765 8.11 -30.14 -24.32
C ARG A 765 7.78 -31.04 -23.13
N SER A 766 8.76 -31.79 -22.63
CA SER A 766 8.62 -32.62 -21.43
C SER A 766 9.14 -31.96 -20.15
N GLN A 767 8.60 -32.38 -19.00
CA GLN A 767 9.20 -32.13 -17.67
C GLN A 767 10.61 -32.72 -17.54
N TYR A 768 10.92 -33.79 -18.26
CA TYR A 768 12.25 -34.39 -18.25
C TYR A 768 13.14 -33.69 -19.26
N ALA A 769 14.17 -33.01 -18.78
CA ALA A 769 15.06 -32.19 -19.62
C ALA A 769 15.83 -32.99 -20.70
N ASN A 770 16.00 -34.30 -20.50
CA ASN A 770 16.68 -35.20 -21.45
C ASN A 770 15.75 -35.77 -22.53
N ASP A 771 14.43 -35.60 -22.39
CA ASP A 771 13.48 -36.04 -23.40
C ASP A 771 13.52 -35.09 -24.61
N PRO A 772 13.35 -35.60 -25.85
CA PRO A 772 13.37 -34.77 -27.04
C PRO A 772 12.16 -33.83 -27.10
N TYR A 773 12.33 -32.67 -27.73
CA TYR A 773 11.21 -31.80 -28.09
C TYR A 773 10.40 -32.43 -29.22
N LEU A 774 9.12 -32.10 -29.29
CA LEU A 774 8.24 -32.59 -30.34
C LEU A 774 8.64 -32.00 -31.70
N ALA A 775 8.81 -32.88 -32.69
CA ALA A 775 8.91 -32.54 -34.10
C ALA A 775 7.53 -32.73 -34.75
N ALA A 776 6.71 -31.69 -34.80
CA ALA A 776 5.35 -31.74 -35.32
C ALA A 776 4.80 -30.35 -35.71
N ALA A 777 3.78 -30.33 -36.56
CA ALA A 777 2.83 -29.22 -36.62
C ALA A 777 1.65 -29.50 -35.67
N VAL A 778 1.20 -28.48 -34.92
CA VAL A 778 0.08 -28.55 -33.99
C VAL A 778 -0.97 -27.52 -34.39
N ASP A 779 -2.25 -27.91 -34.28
CA ASP A 779 -3.39 -27.08 -34.58
C ASP A 779 -4.53 -27.36 -33.58
N ASN A 780 -5.42 -26.38 -33.36
CA ASN A 780 -6.68 -26.50 -32.62
C ASN A 780 -6.54 -27.27 -31.29
N VAL A 781 -5.72 -26.74 -30.37
CA VAL A 781 -5.58 -27.33 -29.03
C VAL A 781 -6.75 -26.91 -28.16
N ARG A 782 -7.40 -27.88 -27.52
CA ARG A 782 -8.52 -27.67 -26.61
C ARG A 782 -8.27 -28.32 -25.26
N ILE A 783 -8.65 -27.61 -24.21
CA ILE A 783 -8.56 -28.07 -22.83
C ILE A 783 -9.92 -27.86 -22.19
N TYR A 784 -10.43 -28.86 -21.51
CA TYR A 784 -11.71 -28.83 -20.80
C TYR A 784 -11.54 -29.33 -19.36
N SER A 785 -12.23 -28.72 -18.40
CA SER A 785 -12.33 -29.23 -17.02
C SER A 785 -13.48 -30.22 -16.80
N ARG A 786 -13.84 -30.94 -17.87
CA ARG A 786 -14.78 -32.07 -17.87
C ARG A 786 -14.30 -33.12 -18.85
N ALA A 787 -14.69 -34.37 -18.65
CA ALA A 787 -14.50 -35.40 -19.66
C ALA A 787 -15.56 -35.24 -20.76
N LEU A 788 -15.12 -35.08 -22.00
CA LEU A 788 -16.00 -35.15 -23.16
C LEU A 788 -16.49 -36.58 -23.34
N SER A 789 -17.72 -36.73 -23.80
CA SER A 789 -18.25 -38.00 -24.28
C SER A 789 -17.58 -38.42 -25.59
N ALA A 790 -17.65 -39.71 -25.94
CA ALA A 790 -17.14 -40.21 -27.21
C ALA A 790 -17.79 -39.49 -28.43
N ALA A 791 -19.06 -39.10 -28.31
CA ALA A 791 -19.76 -38.34 -29.34
C ALA A 791 -19.18 -36.93 -29.51
N GLU A 792 -18.89 -36.22 -28.42
CA GLU A 792 -18.27 -34.88 -28.46
C GLU A 792 -16.84 -34.95 -29.01
N VAL A 793 -16.06 -35.97 -28.65
CA VAL A 793 -14.70 -36.18 -29.20
C VAL A 793 -14.75 -36.48 -30.71
N SER A 794 -15.71 -37.32 -31.13
CA SER A 794 -15.95 -37.59 -32.55
C SER A 794 -16.36 -36.33 -33.31
N GLN A 795 -17.16 -35.46 -32.69
CA GLN A 795 -17.56 -34.19 -33.27
C GLN A 795 -16.38 -33.23 -33.46
N LEU A 796 -15.49 -33.08 -32.48
CA LEU A 796 -14.27 -32.27 -32.62
C LEU A 796 -13.41 -32.75 -33.81
N ASN A 797 -13.22 -34.07 -33.92
CA ASN A 797 -12.54 -34.67 -35.05
C ASN A 797 -13.25 -34.38 -36.39
N ALA A 798 -14.58 -34.49 -36.45
CA ALA A 798 -15.33 -34.27 -37.69
C ALA A 798 -15.31 -32.81 -38.15
N THR A 799 -15.29 -31.85 -37.22
CA THR A 799 -15.29 -30.41 -37.52
C THR A 799 -13.90 -29.82 -37.68
N GLY A 800 -12.83 -30.60 -37.48
CA GLY A 800 -11.45 -30.12 -37.54
C GLY A 800 -11.07 -29.22 -36.36
N GLN A 801 -11.80 -29.33 -35.25
CA GLN A 801 -11.67 -28.50 -34.06
C GLN A 801 -10.87 -29.16 -32.94
#